data_AF-A0A931V819-F1
#
_entry.id   AF-A0A931V819-F1
#
_cell.length_a   1.000
_cell.length_b   1.000
_cell.length_c   1.000
_cell.angle_alpha   90.00
_cell.angle_beta   90.00
_cell.angle_gamma   90.00
#
_symmetry.space_group_name_H-M   'P 1'
#
loop_
_entity.id
_entity.type
_entity.pdbx_description
1 polymer ?
#
loop_
_entity_poly.entity_id
_entity_poly.type
_entity_poly.pdbx_seq_one_letter_code
_entity_poly.pdbx_strand_id
1 'polypeptide(L)'
;MTAPIIPGYEILAPLPQGGMSTVFKARQISLDRVVVIKMLPRELAADEIDISKIFWAEARLTARLKHPNIVQIYDFGQTPEGIYYFVMEFISGYSVAEWIRRKKRLSREEALVCARWVAEALNYAWETAGVIHCDIKPDNVIIDGDGTVKVADLGLARSVRFGADQARFAADLAVGTPYYISPEQSKGRLELDCRTDIYSLGAMLYHCLTGILPFEGLPLTEVMDRQITDQIPDLVDVVPQTSMALACLIEKMMAKDREQRQQDWPEVIGDIARLRTEQLPAGPLPPADTSTMKRSPAREKWLQELSQEAPPFPPGRIRLMAEVAPTPLPAAPDEPKFYLSTSPWRQRRLGWLAAGIILLTVSIISLVVLNRLVQPSRLPPAPSGQEAASNIADQALAQPALIDVTTAVSHLPERLSTEVTAAERASPPAEAVSKAENLAMAKPPAKPELAKEDDARIREEAAAQLRLEMAATQEREWQNTLAKVAACLVEDNPSAALTVVQEAANLSALADKRAELSTLQSMLAGTGNINQRLLDSFRSQKDLEIVVQLTNGPERLVVRNVQDNSIVVEKIITVRAGQLAHSKVIRLQDLTLKEKMARLGTNLTPDVALAQGLVALRDGELAAAEISWSRSGALLSGPLKAKLQGHRQQQFEDRARDGFMQLLRMAQVEIDAGEGNLPGAAVVLAAIYQKKYTPRQAQVIATNVASFQKQHGQSEFARDYAAALAALQQSAAVASGGDEFAPASEPPSSARRARPDTAAAQQELLARNLGLTEYNVSFTTDDNGRVVRVELISTDLKDIKPLAGLKDLRAVVCAAIPPSEWREAPVQAPLSDLSPLKGLLLREVALNYTRVKDLAPLAGMPLTRLNLDGTKVTDLWALKGMPLKELSLGHLDVRDLRPLAGMPLESLNISHTEVMDLTPLSGLKLKRLTASASKISDLKALTHMPLVDLNVSRTKVNDLRPLTGLALESLSLSQTRVRDLTPLSGTPLKRLDISESDVRDISPLRSLPLTSLALMRTAVRDLSPIQNSPIEEIWLDFNPHQDPPADTFWAFRAVLIRMPHLQKVNGEMIFWEKRWQR
;
A
#
# COMPACT_ATOMS: atom_id res chain seq x y z
N MET A 1 -26.63 11.52 -30.12
CA MET A 1 -25.26 11.97 -29.80
C MET A 1 -24.31 11.29 -30.77
N THR A 2 -23.25 11.97 -31.20
CA THR A 2 -22.12 11.33 -31.91
C THR A 2 -21.28 10.52 -30.91
N ALA A 3 -20.69 9.41 -31.35
CA ALA A 3 -19.79 8.63 -30.50
C ALA A 3 -18.51 9.43 -30.16
N PRO A 4 -17.96 9.30 -28.94
CA PRO A 4 -16.73 9.98 -28.56
C PRO A 4 -15.51 9.39 -29.29
N ILE A 5 -14.55 10.24 -29.63
CA ILE A 5 -13.30 9.81 -30.27
C ILE A 5 -12.26 9.55 -29.17
N ILE A 6 -11.97 8.28 -28.91
CA ILE A 6 -11.00 7.87 -27.88
C ILE A 6 -9.81 7.20 -28.57
N PRO A 7 -8.61 7.83 -28.58
CA PRO A 7 -7.44 7.29 -29.28
C PRO A 7 -7.11 5.85 -28.88
N GLY A 8 -6.94 4.98 -29.88
CA GLY A 8 -6.67 3.55 -29.67
C GLY A 8 -7.91 2.66 -29.46
N TYR A 9 -9.10 3.23 -29.35
CA TYR A 9 -10.35 2.50 -29.11
C TYR A 9 -11.39 2.80 -30.21
N GLU A 10 -12.07 1.75 -30.68
CA GLU A 10 -13.21 1.85 -31.61
C GLU A 10 -14.50 1.66 -30.82
N ILE A 11 -15.36 2.69 -30.76
CA ILE A 11 -16.66 2.59 -30.08
C ILE A 11 -17.58 1.70 -30.93
N LEU A 12 -18.02 0.57 -30.37
CA LEU A 12 -18.90 -0.39 -31.05
C LEU A 12 -20.38 -0.08 -30.80
N ALA A 13 -20.73 0.21 -29.54
CA ALA A 13 -22.10 0.56 -29.14
C ALA A 13 -22.11 1.28 -27.77
N PRO A 14 -23.07 2.17 -27.49
CA PRO A 14 -23.41 2.52 -26.10
C PRO A 14 -23.97 1.29 -25.37
N LEU A 15 -23.75 1.20 -24.05
CA LEU A 15 -24.37 0.20 -23.19
C LEU A 15 -25.51 0.82 -22.34
N PRO A 16 -26.59 0.07 -22.03
CA PRO A 16 -27.68 0.61 -21.22
C PRO A 16 -27.30 0.64 -19.73
N GLN A 17 -27.30 1.82 -19.12
CA GLN A 17 -27.23 2.02 -17.68
C GLN A 17 -27.96 3.34 -17.32
N GLY A 18 -28.29 3.53 -16.04
CA GLY A 18 -28.83 4.80 -15.53
C GLY A 18 -27.97 5.32 -14.39
N GLY A 19 -27.62 6.62 -14.42
CA GLY A 19 -26.79 7.26 -13.40
C GLY A 19 -25.73 8.19 -13.97
N MET A 20 -24.77 8.57 -13.13
CA MET A 20 -23.80 9.66 -13.34
C MET A 20 -22.63 9.33 -14.31
N SER A 21 -22.80 8.47 -15.31
CA SER A 21 -21.74 8.17 -16.29
C SER A 21 -22.27 7.65 -17.62
N THR A 22 -21.53 7.88 -18.71
CA THR A 22 -21.84 7.30 -20.02
C THR A 22 -20.96 6.08 -20.28
N VAL A 23 -21.55 4.96 -20.69
CA VAL A 23 -20.84 3.68 -20.85
C VAL A 23 -20.90 3.19 -22.29
N PHE A 24 -19.74 2.78 -22.82
CA PHE A 24 -19.59 2.28 -24.18
C PHE A 24 -18.94 0.91 -24.22
N LYS A 25 -19.47 0.00 -25.03
CA LYS A 25 -18.76 -1.17 -25.52
C LYS A 25 -17.82 -0.71 -26.64
N ALA A 26 -16.54 -1.03 -26.51
CA ALA A 26 -15.52 -0.65 -27.49
C ALA A 26 -14.61 -1.83 -27.82
N ARG A 27 -13.80 -1.69 -28.87
CA ARG A 27 -12.69 -2.59 -29.22
C ARG A 27 -11.37 -1.84 -29.02
N GLN A 28 -10.49 -2.37 -28.17
CA GLN A 28 -9.14 -1.84 -28.03
C GLN A 28 -8.30 -2.30 -29.21
N ILE A 29 -7.97 -1.38 -30.12
CA ILE A 29 -7.48 -1.73 -31.46
C ILE A 29 -6.03 -2.27 -31.42
N SER A 30 -5.28 -2.01 -30.34
CA SER A 30 -3.91 -2.53 -30.14
C SER A 30 -3.85 -4.01 -29.71
N LEU A 31 -4.92 -4.52 -29.10
CA LEU A 31 -5.00 -5.89 -28.54
C LEU A 31 -6.16 -6.71 -29.13
N ASP A 32 -6.91 -6.13 -30.07
CA ASP A 32 -8.13 -6.64 -30.71
C ASP A 32 -9.22 -7.17 -29.74
N ARG A 33 -9.16 -6.76 -28.47
CA ARG A 33 -10.08 -7.20 -27.42
C ARG A 33 -11.26 -6.24 -27.27
N VAL A 34 -12.42 -6.80 -26.96
CA VAL A 34 -13.58 -6.03 -26.53
C VAL A 34 -13.34 -5.52 -25.09
N VAL A 35 -13.73 -4.27 -24.83
CA VAL A 35 -13.62 -3.59 -23.53
C VAL A 35 -14.89 -2.79 -23.26
N VAL A 36 -15.11 -2.44 -21.99
CA VAL A 36 -16.07 -1.39 -21.61
C VAL A 36 -15.29 -0.11 -21.29
N ILE A 37 -15.79 1.04 -21.75
CA ILE A 37 -15.26 2.35 -21.42
C ILE A 37 -16.35 3.11 -20.66
N LYS A 38 -16.05 3.52 -19.43
CA LYS A 38 -16.90 4.37 -18.59
C LYS A 38 -16.36 5.80 -18.66
N MET A 39 -17.22 6.76 -18.97
CA MET A 39 -16.87 8.17 -19.13
C MET A 39 -17.62 9.05 -18.14
N LEU A 40 -16.92 10.03 -17.56
CA LEU A 40 -17.53 11.07 -16.75
C LEU A 40 -18.44 11.97 -17.64
N PRO A 41 -19.65 12.37 -17.20
CA PRO A 41 -20.50 13.30 -17.95
C PRO A 41 -19.81 14.65 -18.13
N ARG A 42 -20.07 15.33 -19.25
CA ARG A 42 -19.40 16.59 -19.59
C ARG A 42 -19.79 17.72 -18.64
N GLU A 43 -20.99 17.63 -18.10
CA GLU A 43 -21.60 18.52 -17.13
C GLU A 43 -20.86 18.44 -15.78
N LEU A 44 -20.50 17.22 -15.34
CA LEU A 44 -19.75 16.98 -14.10
C LEU A 44 -18.23 17.19 -14.25
N ALA A 45 -17.74 17.32 -15.49
CA ALA A 45 -16.34 17.61 -15.78
C ALA A 45 -16.02 19.13 -15.84
N ALA A 46 -17.03 20.00 -15.76
CA ALA A 46 -16.89 21.44 -15.98
C ALA A 46 -16.60 22.26 -14.71
N ASP A 47 -17.37 22.05 -13.64
CA ASP A 47 -17.42 22.98 -12.50
C ASP A 47 -16.67 22.54 -11.24
N GLU A 48 -16.45 21.23 -11.01
CA GLU A 48 -15.86 20.73 -9.76
C GLU A 48 -14.56 19.93 -9.93
N ILE A 49 -13.48 20.50 -9.39
CA ILE A 49 -12.13 19.90 -9.34
C ILE A 49 -12.10 18.59 -8.53
N ASP A 50 -13.06 18.35 -7.62
CA ASP A 50 -13.07 17.19 -6.72
C ASP A 50 -13.75 15.93 -7.30
N ILE A 51 -14.77 16.07 -8.17
CA ILE A 51 -15.37 14.92 -8.87
C ILE A 51 -14.31 14.16 -9.68
N SER A 52 -13.46 14.89 -10.41
CA SER A 52 -12.39 14.30 -11.23
C SER A 52 -11.36 13.53 -10.39
N LYS A 53 -11.03 14.00 -9.18
CA LYS A 53 -10.14 13.30 -8.23
C LYS A 53 -10.76 12.00 -7.72
N ILE A 54 -12.07 11.99 -7.49
CA ILE A 54 -12.79 10.83 -6.97
C ILE A 54 -12.92 9.75 -8.05
N PHE A 55 -13.27 10.12 -9.28
CA PHE A 55 -13.28 9.21 -10.44
C PHE A 55 -11.88 8.62 -10.72
N TRP A 56 -10.81 9.42 -10.52
CA TRP A 56 -9.43 8.91 -10.58
C TRP A 56 -9.08 7.98 -9.40
N ALA A 57 -9.58 8.26 -8.19
CA ALA A 57 -9.38 7.43 -7.01
C ALA A 57 -10.11 6.08 -7.11
N GLU A 58 -11.37 6.05 -7.57
CA GLU A 58 -12.14 4.84 -7.95
C GLU A 58 -11.30 3.95 -8.87
N ALA A 59 -10.85 4.52 -9.99
CA ALA A 59 -10.10 3.78 -11.00
C ALA A 59 -8.77 3.25 -10.44
N ARG A 60 -8.05 4.07 -9.68
CA ARG A 60 -6.74 3.73 -9.10
C ARG A 60 -6.83 2.74 -7.93
N LEU A 61 -7.93 2.71 -7.17
CA LEU A 61 -8.17 1.70 -6.14
C LEU A 61 -8.51 0.36 -6.79
N THR A 62 -9.47 0.36 -7.72
CA THR A 62 -9.93 -0.83 -8.43
C THR A 62 -8.82 -1.49 -9.25
N ALA A 63 -7.98 -0.70 -9.96
CA ALA A 63 -6.85 -1.23 -10.74
C ALA A 63 -5.75 -1.91 -9.88
N ARG A 64 -5.76 -1.74 -8.54
CA ARG A 64 -4.85 -2.44 -7.62
C ARG A 64 -5.40 -3.79 -7.12
N LEU A 65 -6.71 -4.01 -7.24
CA LEU A 65 -7.36 -5.28 -6.90
C LEU A 65 -7.24 -6.23 -8.10
N LYS A 66 -6.86 -7.48 -7.84
CA LYS A 66 -6.72 -8.54 -8.85
C LYS A 66 -7.35 -9.83 -8.34
N HIS A 67 -8.62 -10.04 -8.68
CA HIS A 67 -9.42 -11.17 -8.23
C HIS A 67 -10.34 -11.62 -9.37
N PRO A 68 -10.53 -12.93 -9.63
CA PRO A 68 -11.36 -13.40 -10.75
C PRO A 68 -12.80 -12.87 -10.70
N ASN A 69 -13.34 -12.73 -9.48
CA ASN A 69 -14.69 -12.23 -9.22
C ASN A 69 -14.79 -10.68 -9.06
N ILE A 70 -13.79 -9.92 -9.51
CA ILE A 70 -13.85 -8.44 -9.61
C ILE A 70 -13.58 -8.05 -11.07
N VAL A 71 -14.32 -7.07 -11.60
CA VAL A 71 -14.10 -6.52 -12.94
C VAL A 71 -12.76 -5.77 -12.98
N GLN A 72 -11.84 -6.21 -13.84
CA GLN A 72 -10.51 -5.62 -13.94
C GLN A 72 -10.52 -4.31 -14.74
N ILE A 73 -10.09 -3.20 -14.13
CA ILE A 73 -9.70 -1.98 -14.87
C ILE A 73 -8.35 -2.21 -15.56
N TYR A 74 -8.27 -1.80 -16.82
CA TYR A 74 -7.12 -1.97 -17.70
C TYR A 74 -6.37 -0.66 -18.01
N ASP A 75 -7.08 0.46 -18.11
CA ASP A 75 -6.54 1.74 -18.59
C ASP A 75 -7.34 2.91 -18.01
N PHE A 76 -6.73 4.10 -17.91
CA PHE A 76 -7.35 5.35 -17.48
C PHE A 76 -6.81 6.50 -18.33
N GLY A 77 -7.68 7.37 -18.81
CA GLY A 77 -7.26 8.49 -19.65
C GLY A 77 -8.21 9.67 -19.63
N GLN A 78 -7.91 10.60 -20.53
CA GLN A 78 -8.69 11.80 -20.79
C GLN A 78 -8.83 11.96 -22.31
N THR A 79 -10.02 12.30 -22.78
CA THR A 79 -10.27 12.60 -24.20
C THR A 79 -9.61 13.93 -24.59
N PRO A 80 -9.39 14.21 -25.90
CA PRO A 80 -8.90 15.51 -26.36
C PRO A 80 -9.74 16.70 -25.88
N GLU A 81 -11.04 16.49 -25.62
CA GLU A 81 -12.00 17.48 -25.12
C GLU A 81 -11.98 17.64 -23.58
N GLY A 82 -11.06 16.97 -22.87
CA GLY A 82 -10.88 17.07 -21.42
C GLY A 82 -11.74 16.12 -20.58
N ILE A 83 -12.55 15.24 -21.20
CA ILE A 83 -13.44 14.33 -20.47
C ILE A 83 -12.67 13.09 -20.01
N TYR A 84 -12.69 12.80 -18.70
CA TYR A 84 -12.06 11.61 -18.12
C TYR A 84 -12.81 10.32 -18.44
N TYR A 85 -12.05 9.24 -18.64
CA TYR A 85 -12.58 7.91 -18.86
C TYR A 85 -11.68 6.83 -18.23
N PHE A 86 -12.27 5.67 -17.94
CA PHE A 86 -11.49 4.45 -17.69
C PHE A 86 -12.02 3.27 -18.49
N VAL A 87 -11.13 2.30 -18.72
CA VAL A 87 -11.37 1.14 -19.55
C VAL A 87 -11.26 -0.12 -18.70
N MET A 88 -12.24 -1.01 -18.84
CA MET A 88 -12.34 -2.23 -18.04
C MET A 88 -12.72 -3.45 -18.88
N GLU A 89 -12.56 -4.61 -18.26
CA GLU A 89 -12.95 -5.92 -18.75
C GLU A 89 -14.39 -5.94 -19.30
N PHE A 90 -14.57 -6.40 -20.54
CA PHE A 90 -15.90 -6.61 -21.11
C PHE A 90 -16.43 -7.99 -20.71
N ILE A 91 -17.48 -8.00 -19.90
CA ILE A 91 -18.17 -9.20 -19.48
C ILE A 91 -19.24 -9.55 -20.52
N SER A 92 -19.23 -10.79 -21.00
CA SER A 92 -20.00 -11.21 -22.18
C SER A 92 -21.43 -11.67 -21.89
N GLY A 93 -21.73 -11.99 -20.63
CA GLY A 93 -23.04 -12.43 -20.15
C GLY A 93 -23.98 -11.29 -19.77
N TYR A 94 -24.47 -11.26 -18.53
CA TYR A 94 -25.54 -10.36 -18.10
C TYR A 94 -25.53 -10.10 -16.57
N SER A 95 -26.15 -9.01 -16.13
CA SER A 95 -26.24 -8.67 -14.69
C SER A 95 -27.23 -9.55 -13.92
N VAL A 96 -27.07 -9.66 -12.61
CA VAL A 96 -28.05 -10.33 -11.73
C VAL A 96 -29.42 -9.63 -11.83
N ALA A 97 -29.45 -8.31 -12.05
CA ALA A 97 -30.68 -7.56 -12.33
C ALA A 97 -31.41 -8.08 -13.58
N GLU A 98 -30.68 -8.36 -14.66
CA GLU A 98 -31.25 -9.03 -15.83
C GLU A 98 -31.64 -10.47 -15.55
N TRP A 99 -30.87 -11.20 -14.74
CA TRP A 99 -31.19 -12.59 -14.40
C TRP A 99 -32.52 -12.71 -13.65
N ILE A 100 -32.72 -11.87 -12.63
CA ILE A 100 -34.00 -11.72 -11.91
C ILE A 100 -35.10 -11.30 -12.89
N ARG A 101 -34.87 -10.29 -13.74
CA ARG A 101 -35.87 -9.82 -14.72
C ARG A 101 -36.33 -10.92 -15.69
N ARG A 102 -35.42 -11.80 -16.11
CA ARG A 102 -35.67 -12.95 -17.01
C ARG A 102 -36.37 -14.10 -16.29
N LYS A 103 -35.95 -14.48 -15.07
CA LYS A 103 -36.51 -15.62 -14.31
C LYS A 103 -37.66 -15.27 -13.34
N LYS A 104 -37.96 -13.98 -13.15
CA LYS A 104 -38.71 -13.38 -12.03
C LYS A 104 -38.02 -13.52 -10.67
N ARG A 105 -37.44 -14.67 -10.35
CA ARG A 105 -36.59 -14.93 -9.17
C ARG A 105 -35.62 -16.09 -9.46
N LEU A 106 -34.51 -16.14 -8.75
CA LEU A 106 -33.48 -17.17 -8.89
C LEU A 106 -33.79 -18.40 -8.01
N SER A 107 -33.16 -19.54 -8.30
CA SER A 107 -33.17 -20.66 -7.37
C SER A 107 -32.34 -20.33 -6.12
N ARG A 108 -32.53 -21.11 -5.05
CA ARG A 108 -31.72 -21.03 -3.83
C ARG A 108 -30.23 -21.21 -4.13
N GLU A 109 -29.92 -22.19 -4.97
CA GLU A 109 -28.57 -22.60 -5.34
C GLU A 109 -27.91 -21.48 -6.16
N GLU A 110 -28.63 -20.93 -7.15
CA GLU A 110 -28.17 -19.80 -7.96
C GLU A 110 -27.88 -18.56 -7.10
N ALA A 111 -28.81 -18.20 -6.21
CA ALA A 111 -28.69 -17.04 -5.35
C ALA A 111 -27.56 -17.19 -4.30
N LEU A 112 -27.38 -18.38 -3.72
CA LEU A 112 -26.31 -18.65 -2.75
C LEU A 112 -24.92 -18.78 -3.40
N VAL A 113 -24.82 -19.33 -4.62
CA VAL A 113 -23.56 -19.33 -5.38
C VAL A 113 -23.17 -17.90 -5.75
N CYS A 114 -24.13 -17.08 -6.22
CA CYS A 114 -23.89 -15.67 -6.50
C CYS A 114 -23.46 -14.91 -5.23
N ALA A 115 -24.20 -15.04 -4.13
CA ALA A 115 -23.88 -14.34 -2.89
C ALA A 115 -22.51 -14.76 -2.31
N ARG A 116 -22.14 -16.04 -2.44
CA ARG A 116 -20.82 -16.53 -2.02
C ARG A 116 -19.68 -15.89 -2.82
N TRP A 117 -19.76 -15.85 -4.15
CA TRP A 117 -18.70 -15.25 -4.96
C TRP A 117 -18.56 -13.74 -4.75
N VAL A 118 -19.68 -13.05 -4.49
CA VAL A 118 -19.65 -11.62 -4.09
C VAL A 118 -19.00 -11.45 -2.72
N ALA A 119 -19.32 -12.29 -1.73
CA ALA A 119 -18.67 -12.24 -0.41
C ALA A 119 -17.16 -12.57 -0.46
N GLU A 120 -16.73 -13.53 -1.30
CA GLU A 120 -15.31 -13.83 -1.49
C GLU A 120 -14.56 -12.69 -2.20
N ALA A 121 -15.17 -12.06 -3.22
CA ALA A 121 -14.64 -10.87 -3.89
C ALA A 121 -14.46 -9.69 -2.91
N LEU A 122 -15.45 -9.44 -2.07
CA LEU A 122 -15.43 -8.33 -1.13
C LEU A 122 -14.55 -8.59 0.09
N ASN A 123 -14.36 -9.85 0.49
CA ASN A 123 -13.31 -10.18 1.46
C ASN A 123 -11.92 -9.84 0.91
N TYR A 124 -11.63 -10.22 -0.34
CA TYR A 124 -10.37 -9.86 -0.98
C TYR A 124 -10.16 -8.34 -1.05
N ALA A 125 -11.18 -7.57 -1.40
CA ALA A 125 -11.12 -6.10 -1.44
C ALA A 125 -10.88 -5.47 -0.04
N TRP A 126 -11.56 -6.01 0.98
CA TRP A 126 -11.44 -5.57 2.37
C TRP A 126 -10.06 -5.90 2.96
N GLU A 127 -9.58 -7.15 2.85
CA GLU A 127 -8.27 -7.57 3.38
C GLU A 127 -7.10 -6.90 2.63
N THR A 128 -7.16 -6.86 1.29
CA THR A 128 -6.03 -6.39 0.47
C THR A 128 -5.86 -4.87 0.51
N ALA A 129 -6.96 -4.11 0.60
CA ALA A 129 -6.95 -2.66 0.44
C ALA A 129 -7.73 -1.87 1.51
N GLY A 130 -8.50 -2.53 2.39
CA GLY A 130 -9.40 -1.85 3.34
C GLY A 130 -10.59 -1.17 2.67
N VAL A 131 -11.05 -1.73 1.54
CA VAL A 131 -12.10 -1.17 0.67
C VAL A 131 -13.46 -1.79 1.00
N ILE A 132 -14.46 -0.92 1.12
CA ILE A 132 -15.90 -1.20 1.24
C ILE A 132 -16.52 -0.73 -0.08
N HIS A 133 -17.46 -1.46 -0.68
CA HIS A 133 -18.05 -1.13 -1.98
C HIS A 133 -19.15 -0.06 -1.90
N CYS A 134 -19.94 -0.07 -0.83
CA CYS A 134 -21.06 0.85 -0.56
C CYS A 134 -22.25 0.81 -1.54
N ASP A 135 -22.24 -0.05 -2.57
CA ASP A 135 -23.23 -0.07 -3.64
C ASP A 135 -23.42 -1.50 -4.21
N ILE A 136 -23.58 -2.49 -3.32
CA ILE A 136 -23.86 -3.88 -3.72
C ILE A 136 -25.33 -4.01 -4.08
N LYS A 137 -25.59 -4.22 -5.38
CA LYS A 137 -26.91 -4.38 -5.97
C LYS A 137 -26.87 -5.31 -7.19
N PRO A 138 -28.01 -5.88 -7.64
CA PRO A 138 -28.04 -6.81 -8.77
C PRO A 138 -27.49 -6.26 -10.10
N ASP A 139 -27.50 -4.94 -10.31
CA ASP A 139 -26.96 -4.32 -11.51
C ASP A 139 -25.42 -4.28 -11.53
N ASN A 140 -24.79 -4.21 -10.35
CA ASN A 140 -23.34 -4.16 -10.17
C ASN A 140 -22.69 -5.56 -10.04
N VAL A 141 -23.48 -6.63 -10.17
CA VAL A 141 -22.98 -8.02 -10.16
C VAL A 141 -23.32 -8.65 -11.50
N ILE A 142 -22.31 -9.12 -12.22
CA ILE A 142 -22.41 -9.63 -13.59
C ILE A 142 -21.97 -11.08 -13.64
N ILE A 143 -22.73 -11.92 -14.34
CA ILE A 143 -22.35 -13.30 -14.67
C ILE A 143 -21.78 -13.29 -16.09
N ASP A 144 -20.55 -13.79 -16.26
CA ASP A 144 -19.93 -13.93 -17.59
C ASP A 144 -20.40 -15.22 -18.31
N GLY A 145 -20.07 -15.36 -19.58
CA GLY A 145 -20.49 -16.48 -20.44
C GLY A 145 -19.95 -17.85 -20.02
N ASP A 146 -18.94 -17.91 -19.16
CA ASP A 146 -18.41 -19.13 -18.54
C ASP A 146 -19.10 -19.49 -17.20
N GLY A 147 -19.98 -18.61 -16.70
CA GLY A 147 -20.62 -18.72 -15.38
C GLY A 147 -19.89 -18.02 -14.23
N THR A 148 -18.76 -17.36 -14.49
CA THR A 148 -18.01 -16.62 -13.46
C THR A 148 -18.79 -15.37 -13.03
N VAL A 149 -19.06 -15.26 -11.72
CA VAL A 149 -19.71 -14.08 -11.11
C VAL A 149 -18.66 -13.03 -10.81
N LYS A 150 -18.87 -11.79 -11.24
CA LYS A 150 -17.97 -10.64 -11.06
C LYS A 150 -18.68 -9.43 -10.47
N VAL A 151 -18.00 -8.75 -9.55
CA VAL A 151 -18.42 -7.47 -8.96
C VAL A 151 -17.84 -6.32 -9.79
N ALA A 152 -18.70 -5.38 -10.19
CA ALA A 152 -18.40 -4.22 -11.03
C ALA A 152 -18.74 -2.91 -10.29
N ASP A 153 -18.31 -1.76 -10.84
CA ASP A 153 -18.68 -0.42 -10.35
C ASP A 153 -18.42 -0.17 -8.85
N LEU A 154 -17.16 -0.35 -8.43
CA LEU A 154 -16.59 0.13 -7.15
C LEU A 154 -16.55 1.68 -7.02
N GLY A 155 -17.48 2.39 -7.66
CA GLY A 155 -17.49 3.86 -7.81
C GLY A 155 -17.98 4.66 -6.60
N LEU A 156 -18.46 3.98 -5.56
CA LEU A 156 -18.73 4.58 -4.24
C LEU A 156 -17.84 3.97 -3.15
N ALA A 157 -16.77 3.28 -3.56
CA ALA A 157 -16.03 2.40 -2.67
C ALA A 157 -15.14 3.17 -1.67
N ARG A 158 -15.58 3.21 -0.41
CA ARG A 158 -14.84 3.86 0.68
C ARG A 158 -13.68 2.96 1.12
N SER A 159 -12.44 3.45 0.97
CA SER A 159 -11.33 2.91 1.74
C SER A 159 -11.29 3.59 3.12
N VAL A 160 -11.25 2.79 4.19
CA VAL A 160 -11.23 3.25 5.59
C VAL A 160 -9.95 4.05 5.94
N ARG A 161 -9.01 4.16 5.00
CA ARG A 161 -7.72 4.87 5.15
C ARG A 161 -7.71 6.29 4.56
N PHE A 162 -8.82 6.79 4.01
CA PHE A 162 -8.92 8.16 3.49
C PHE A 162 -9.70 9.11 4.41
N GLY A 163 -9.45 10.41 4.26
CA GLY A 163 -9.95 11.46 5.16
C GLY A 163 -11.45 11.73 5.07
N ALA A 164 -11.99 12.32 6.14
CA ALA A 164 -13.44 12.56 6.32
C ALA A 164 -14.11 13.35 5.18
N ASP A 165 -13.38 14.23 4.50
CA ASP A 165 -13.93 15.06 3.42
C ASP A 165 -14.27 14.24 2.16
N GLN A 166 -13.48 13.19 1.87
CA GLN A 166 -13.83 12.22 0.82
C GLN A 166 -15.00 11.31 1.24
N ALA A 167 -15.10 10.97 2.53
CA ALA A 167 -16.21 10.16 3.05
C ALA A 167 -17.57 10.89 3.02
N ARG A 168 -17.55 12.23 3.11
CA ARG A 168 -18.73 13.10 2.95
C ARG A 168 -19.17 13.20 1.48
N PHE A 169 -18.26 13.53 0.57
CA PHE A 169 -18.61 13.69 -0.85
C PHE A 169 -19.04 12.36 -1.51
N ALA A 170 -18.49 11.22 -1.05
CA ALA A 170 -18.96 9.88 -1.42
C ALA A 170 -20.28 9.45 -0.72
N ALA A 171 -20.88 10.29 0.13
CA ALA A 171 -22.27 10.13 0.56
C ALA A 171 -23.22 10.89 -0.38
N ASP A 172 -22.87 12.13 -0.75
CA ASP A 172 -23.67 12.95 -1.68
C ASP A 172 -23.78 12.32 -3.07
N LEU A 173 -22.74 11.65 -3.58
CA LEU A 173 -22.81 10.91 -4.85
C LEU A 173 -23.57 9.57 -4.75
N ALA A 174 -23.99 9.13 -3.56
CA ALA A 174 -24.68 7.85 -3.36
C ALA A 174 -26.15 7.86 -3.81
N VAL A 175 -26.47 8.58 -4.89
CA VAL A 175 -27.78 8.58 -5.58
C VAL A 175 -27.93 7.31 -6.45
N GLY A 176 -27.61 6.16 -5.84
CA GLY A 176 -27.98 4.82 -6.32
C GLY A 176 -29.37 4.44 -5.83
N THR A 177 -29.90 3.32 -6.32
CA THR A 177 -31.27 2.88 -5.98
C THR A 177 -31.33 2.37 -4.53
N PRO A 178 -32.05 3.03 -3.59
CA PRO A 178 -31.91 2.80 -2.15
C PRO A 178 -32.54 1.49 -1.62
N TYR A 179 -32.98 0.58 -2.49
CA TYR A 179 -33.53 -0.72 -2.08
C TYR A 179 -32.48 -1.65 -1.42
N TYR A 180 -31.18 -1.32 -1.51
CA TYR A 180 -30.06 -2.10 -0.93
C TYR A 180 -29.17 -1.31 0.04
N ILE A 181 -29.43 -0.02 0.26
CA ILE A 181 -28.59 0.85 1.11
C ILE A 181 -28.67 0.42 2.58
N SER A 182 -27.55 0.44 3.30
CA SER A 182 -27.53 -0.01 4.70
C SER A 182 -28.13 1.02 5.67
N PRO A 183 -28.66 0.60 6.84
CA PRO A 183 -29.23 1.50 7.83
C PRO A 183 -28.24 2.54 8.37
N GLU A 184 -26.93 2.25 8.39
CA GLU A 184 -25.90 3.23 8.73
C GLU A 184 -25.50 4.16 7.56
N GLN A 185 -25.62 3.71 6.31
CA GLN A 185 -25.53 4.59 5.14
C GLN A 185 -26.74 5.55 5.08
N SER A 186 -27.97 5.06 5.26
CA SER A 186 -29.19 5.89 5.36
C SER A 186 -29.14 6.92 6.49
N LYS A 187 -28.35 6.65 7.54
CA LYS A 187 -28.11 7.58 8.67
C LYS A 187 -26.97 8.56 8.42
N GLY A 188 -26.26 8.49 7.30
CA GLY A 188 -25.11 9.35 7.02
C GLY A 188 -23.85 9.03 7.85
N ARG A 189 -23.66 7.79 8.34
CA ARG A 189 -22.45 7.47 9.11
C ARG A 189 -21.19 7.58 8.25
N LEU A 190 -20.17 8.23 8.82
CA LEU A 190 -18.83 8.32 8.21
C LEU A 190 -18.02 7.04 8.43
N GLU A 191 -18.08 6.47 9.64
CA GLU A 191 -17.40 5.23 10.03
C GLU A 191 -18.12 3.98 9.52
N LEU A 192 -18.02 3.73 8.22
CA LEU A 192 -18.44 2.47 7.60
C LEU A 192 -17.31 1.43 7.69
N ASP A 193 -17.70 0.16 7.65
CA ASP A 193 -16.82 -1.01 7.55
C ASP A 193 -17.52 -2.08 6.68
N CYS A 194 -16.89 -3.25 6.47
CA CYS A 194 -17.45 -4.32 5.64
C CYS A 194 -18.90 -4.73 6.00
N ARG A 195 -19.36 -4.51 7.24
CA ARG A 195 -20.73 -4.85 7.68
C ARG A 195 -21.81 -4.05 6.96
N THR A 196 -21.45 -2.93 6.32
CA THR A 196 -22.31 -2.19 5.38
C THR A 196 -22.62 -3.01 4.13
N ASP A 197 -21.60 -3.50 3.42
CA ASP A 197 -21.78 -4.32 2.23
C ASP A 197 -22.45 -5.67 2.55
N ILE A 198 -22.22 -6.23 3.75
CA ILE A 198 -22.91 -7.43 4.25
C ILE A 198 -24.43 -7.21 4.29
N TYR A 199 -24.89 -6.03 4.70
CA TYR A 199 -26.31 -5.68 4.67
C TYR A 199 -26.85 -5.61 3.25
N SER A 200 -26.14 -4.88 2.37
CA SER A 200 -26.52 -4.72 0.96
C SER A 200 -26.56 -6.06 0.21
N LEU A 201 -25.63 -6.97 0.52
CA LEU A 201 -25.65 -8.35 0.03
C LEU A 201 -26.85 -9.14 0.55
N GLY A 202 -27.26 -8.93 1.81
CA GLY A 202 -28.48 -9.51 2.38
C GLY A 202 -29.75 -9.02 1.66
N ALA A 203 -29.85 -7.71 1.43
CA ALA A 203 -30.94 -7.09 0.66
C ALA A 203 -30.97 -7.61 -0.79
N MET A 204 -29.81 -7.76 -1.42
CA MET A 204 -29.66 -8.37 -2.74
C MET A 204 -30.12 -9.83 -2.76
N LEU A 205 -29.73 -10.63 -1.75
CA LEU A 205 -30.09 -12.04 -1.62
C LEU A 205 -31.60 -12.24 -1.38
N TYR A 206 -32.25 -11.34 -0.62
CA TYR A 206 -33.72 -11.31 -0.51
C TYR A 206 -34.36 -11.13 -1.89
N HIS A 207 -33.99 -10.06 -2.60
CA HIS A 207 -34.53 -9.74 -3.93
C HIS A 207 -34.29 -10.87 -4.95
N CYS A 208 -33.12 -11.53 -4.90
CA CYS A 208 -32.83 -12.69 -5.76
C CYS A 208 -33.84 -13.83 -5.56
N LEU A 209 -34.26 -14.11 -4.32
CA LEU A 209 -35.09 -15.26 -3.97
C LEU A 209 -36.60 -14.98 -4.08
N THR A 210 -37.02 -13.75 -3.80
CA THR A 210 -38.43 -13.32 -3.84
C THR A 210 -38.84 -12.77 -5.21
N GLY A 211 -37.94 -12.08 -5.92
CA GLY A 211 -38.28 -11.23 -7.07
C GLY A 211 -38.94 -9.90 -6.69
N ILE A 212 -38.91 -9.53 -5.40
CA ILE A 212 -39.54 -8.33 -4.81
C ILE A 212 -38.46 -7.46 -4.17
N LEU A 213 -38.51 -6.14 -4.38
CA LEU A 213 -37.55 -5.21 -3.80
C LEU A 213 -37.83 -4.98 -2.30
N PRO A 214 -36.80 -4.88 -1.44
CA PRO A 214 -37.01 -4.42 -0.06
C PRO A 214 -37.66 -3.03 -0.07
N PHE A 215 -38.87 -2.91 0.49
CA PHE A 215 -39.67 -1.68 0.47
C PHE A 215 -40.07 -1.19 -0.94
N GLU A 216 -40.43 -2.11 -1.84
CA GLU A 216 -40.95 -1.82 -3.17
C GLU A 216 -42.19 -0.88 -3.18
N GLY A 217 -42.36 -0.13 -4.27
CA GLY A 217 -43.55 0.69 -4.53
C GLY A 217 -43.57 2.06 -3.85
N LEU A 218 -42.50 2.44 -3.16
CA LEU A 218 -42.39 3.68 -2.39
C LEU A 218 -41.48 4.74 -3.03
N PRO A 219 -41.65 6.03 -2.69
CA PRO A 219 -40.67 7.09 -2.99
C PRO A 219 -39.28 6.75 -2.44
N LEU A 220 -38.22 7.06 -3.20
CA LEU A 220 -36.85 6.65 -2.87
C LEU A 220 -36.35 7.18 -1.51
N THR A 221 -36.81 8.35 -1.09
CA THR A 221 -36.53 8.90 0.24
C THR A 221 -37.20 8.11 1.37
N GLU A 222 -38.43 7.65 1.15
CA GLU A 222 -39.16 6.82 2.11
C GLU A 222 -38.55 5.41 2.22
N VAL A 223 -37.97 4.88 1.13
CA VAL A 223 -37.19 3.63 1.16
C VAL A 223 -36.02 3.74 2.14
N MET A 224 -35.23 4.84 2.06
CA MET A 224 -34.08 5.06 2.96
C MET A 224 -34.49 5.12 4.43
N ASP A 225 -35.60 5.80 4.74
CA ASP A 225 -36.24 5.81 6.06
C ASP A 225 -36.59 4.41 6.54
N ARG A 226 -37.23 3.61 5.66
CA ARG A 226 -37.71 2.27 6.03
C ARG A 226 -36.61 1.24 6.21
N GLN A 227 -35.45 1.37 5.56
CA GLN A 227 -34.26 0.57 5.91
C GLN A 227 -33.88 0.76 7.40
N ILE A 228 -34.09 1.97 7.94
CA ILE A 228 -33.83 2.29 9.35
C ILE A 228 -34.95 1.78 10.26
N THR A 229 -36.22 2.03 9.94
CA THR A 229 -37.35 1.88 10.88
C THR A 229 -38.16 0.60 10.71
N ASP A 230 -38.48 0.22 9.47
CA ASP A 230 -39.58 -0.71 9.17
C ASP A 230 -39.11 -2.16 9.01
N GLN A 231 -40.04 -3.08 8.73
CA GLN A 231 -39.70 -4.46 8.40
C GLN A 231 -40.36 -4.92 7.09
N ILE A 232 -39.62 -5.69 6.29
CA ILE A 232 -40.13 -6.44 5.13
C ILE A 232 -40.69 -7.80 5.57
N PRO A 233 -41.59 -8.43 4.79
CA PRO A 233 -42.15 -9.75 5.10
C PRO A 233 -41.08 -10.85 5.23
N ASP A 234 -41.39 -11.89 6.01
CA ASP A 234 -40.54 -13.08 6.15
C ASP A 234 -40.29 -13.72 4.77
N LEU A 235 -39.03 -14.10 4.49
CA LEU A 235 -38.69 -14.91 3.32
C LEU A 235 -39.55 -16.17 3.21
N VAL A 236 -39.95 -16.77 4.33
CA VAL A 236 -40.79 -17.98 4.40
C VAL A 236 -42.25 -17.66 4.05
N ASP A 237 -42.77 -16.50 4.43
CA ASP A 237 -44.13 -16.09 4.05
C ASP A 237 -44.22 -15.79 2.54
N VAL A 238 -43.15 -15.22 1.96
CA VAL A 238 -43.07 -14.89 0.52
C VAL A 238 -42.68 -16.10 -0.34
N VAL A 239 -41.86 -17.01 0.20
CA VAL A 239 -41.38 -18.22 -0.49
C VAL A 239 -41.52 -19.44 0.45
N PRO A 240 -42.71 -20.04 0.59
CA PRO A 240 -42.98 -21.12 1.55
C PRO A 240 -42.21 -22.43 1.35
N GLN A 241 -41.43 -22.56 0.27
CA GLN A 241 -40.53 -23.69 0.00
C GLN A 241 -39.06 -23.38 0.34
N THR A 242 -38.76 -22.19 0.87
CA THR A 242 -37.43 -21.84 1.40
C THR A 242 -37.18 -22.51 2.75
N SER A 243 -35.92 -22.60 3.20
CA SER A 243 -35.63 -23.07 4.55
C SER A 243 -35.64 -21.94 5.58
N MET A 244 -36.07 -22.28 6.80
CA MET A 244 -36.01 -21.37 7.94
C MET A 244 -34.58 -20.88 8.21
N ALA A 245 -33.57 -21.73 8.00
CA ALA A 245 -32.16 -21.37 8.16
C ALA A 245 -31.71 -20.29 7.16
N LEU A 246 -32.13 -20.37 5.89
CA LEU A 246 -31.86 -19.34 4.89
C LEU A 246 -32.57 -18.02 5.22
N ALA A 247 -33.81 -18.09 5.72
CA ALA A 247 -34.51 -16.90 6.19
C ALA A 247 -33.78 -16.22 7.37
N CYS A 248 -33.26 -17.01 8.32
CA CYS A 248 -32.44 -16.53 9.43
C CYS A 248 -31.06 -15.98 8.99
N LEU A 249 -30.45 -16.49 7.91
CA LEU A 249 -29.24 -15.89 7.34
C LEU A 249 -29.51 -14.45 6.88
N ILE A 250 -30.54 -14.27 6.05
CA ILE A 250 -30.88 -12.95 5.50
C ILE A 250 -31.34 -12.00 6.63
N GLU A 251 -32.09 -12.50 7.61
CA GLU A 251 -32.44 -11.75 8.83
C GLU A 251 -31.21 -11.21 9.57
N LYS A 252 -30.17 -12.04 9.75
CA LYS A 252 -28.92 -11.65 10.42
C LYS A 252 -28.10 -10.67 9.56
N MET A 253 -27.96 -10.91 8.26
CA MET A 253 -27.27 -9.98 7.34
C MET A 253 -27.98 -8.62 7.30
N MET A 254 -29.32 -8.62 7.30
CA MET A 254 -30.16 -7.41 7.30
C MET A 254 -30.51 -6.90 8.72
N ALA A 255 -29.68 -7.15 9.74
CA ALA A 255 -29.88 -6.56 11.05
C ALA A 255 -29.70 -5.02 11.02
N LYS A 256 -30.59 -4.26 11.67
CA LYS A 256 -30.55 -2.78 11.68
C LYS A 256 -29.35 -2.24 12.47
N ASP A 257 -28.96 -2.98 13.50
CA ASP A 257 -27.71 -2.78 14.23
C ASP A 257 -26.61 -3.66 13.61
N ARG A 258 -25.50 -3.05 13.16
CA ARG A 258 -24.38 -3.76 12.54
C ARG A 258 -23.66 -4.68 13.53
N GLU A 259 -23.72 -4.39 14.83
CA GLU A 259 -23.12 -5.22 15.88
C GLU A 259 -23.91 -6.54 16.11
N GLN A 260 -25.03 -6.72 15.40
CA GLN A 260 -25.88 -7.93 15.37
C GLN A 260 -25.82 -8.69 14.03
N ARG A 261 -25.08 -8.19 13.04
CA ARG A 261 -24.82 -8.88 11.76
C ARG A 261 -23.70 -9.91 11.90
N GLN A 262 -23.34 -10.58 10.81
CA GLN A 262 -21.98 -11.10 10.65
C GLN A 262 -20.96 -9.95 10.79
N GLN A 263 -19.85 -10.20 11.46
CA GLN A 263 -18.86 -9.18 11.81
C GLN A 263 -17.76 -9.01 10.75
N ASP A 264 -17.54 -10.03 9.93
CA ASP A 264 -16.64 -10.02 8.77
C ASP A 264 -17.18 -10.90 7.63
N TRP A 265 -16.50 -10.89 6.48
CA TRP A 265 -16.87 -11.73 5.35
C TRP A 265 -16.65 -13.23 5.58
N PRO A 266 -15.58 -13.70 6.26
CA PRO A 266 -15.47 -15.10 6.69
C PRO A 266 -16.69 -15.64 7.46
N GLU A 267 -17.33 -14.85 8.32
CA GLU A 267 -18.60 -15.21 8.96
C GLU A 267 -19.74 -15.35 7.94
N VAL A 268 -19.85 -14.46 6.95
CA VAL A 268 -20.88 -14.56 5.89
C VAL A 268 -20.66 -15.80 5.02
N ILE A 269 -19.42 -16.04 4.58
CA ILE A 269 -19.05 -17.21 3.77
C ILE A 269 -19.29 -18.50 4.56
N GLY A 270 -18.97 -18.50 5.86
CA GLY A 270 -19.26 -19.60 6.79
C GLY A 270 -20.75 -19.86 6.98
N ASP A 271 -21.55 -18.82 7.19
CA ASP A 271 -23.00 -18.96 7.37
C ASP A 271 -23.71 -19.36 6.06
N ILE A 272 -23.23 -18.91 4.88
CA ILE A 272 -23.67 -19.44 3.58
C ILE A 272 -23.33 -20.93 3.44
N ALA A 273 -22.15 -21.36 3.89
CA ALA A 273 -21.74 -22.76 3.82
C ALA A 273 -22.59 -23.68 4.74
N ARG A 274 -23.03 -23.18 5.91
CA ARG A 274 -23.94 -23.87 6.85
C ARG A 274 -25.29 -24.26 6.24
N LEU A 275 -25.79 -23.45 5.30
CA LEU A 275 -27.04 -23.71 4.59
C LEU A 275 -26.98 -24.93 3.65
N ARG A 276 -25.81 -25.52 3.40
CA ARG A 276 -25.69 -26.82 2.72
C ARG A 276 -26.19 -27.99 3.58
N THR A 277 -26.32 -27.78 4.88
CA THR A 277 -26.77 -28.77 5.88
C THR A 277 -27.92 -28.24 6.74
N GLU A 278 -28.62 -27.20 6.26
CA GLU A 278 -29.72 -26.50 6.95
C GLU A 278 -29.39 -26.03 8.39
N GLN A 279 -28.12 -25.80 8.68
CA GLN A 279 -27.71 -25.24 9.97
C GLN A 279 -28.02 -23.73 10.01
N LEU A 280 -28.47 -23.26 11.18
CA LEU A 280 -28.61 -21.85 11.48
C LEU A 280 -27.27 -21.09 11.32
N PRO A 281 -27.32 -19.77 11.04
CA PRO A 281 -26.16 -18.88 11.16
C PRO A 281 -25.45 -19.00 12.51
N ALA A 282 -24.14 -18.78 12.53
CA ALA A 282 -23.33 -18.84 13.75
C ALA A 282 -23.64 -17.69 14.73
N GLY A 283 -23.58 -17.99 16.02
CA GLY A 283 -23.85 -17.00 17.08
C GLY A 283 -25.35 -16.76 17.30
N PRO A 284 -25.72 -15.74 18.09
CA PRO A 284 -27.12 -15.36 18.27
C PRO A 284 -27.69 -14.74 16.98
N LEU A 285 -28.95 -15.03 16.68
CA LEU A 285 -29.74 -14.20 15.77
C LEU A 285 -30.05 -12.85 16.43
N PRO A 286 -30.30 -11.78 15.66
CA PRO A 286 -30.83 -10.54 16.22
C PRO A 286 -32.16 -10.76 16.97
N PRO A 287 -32.56 -9.90 17.91
CA PRO A 287 -33.95 -9.76 18.33
C PRO A 287 -34.94 -9.62 17.16
N ALA A 288 -36.18 -10.10 17.35
CA ALA A 288 -37.18 -10.21 16.28
C ALA A 288 -37.61 -8.86 15.66
N ASP A 289 -37.41 -7.77 16.41
CA ASP A 289 -37.75 -6.39 16.09
C ASP A 289 -36.55 -5.58 15.54
N THR A 290 -35.31 -6.03 15.77
CA THR A 290 -34.09 -5.31 15.35
C THR A 290 -33.58 -5.70 13.97
N SER A 291 -34.14 -6.72 13.30
CA SER A 291 -33.89 -6.96 11.87
C SER A 291 -34.79 -6.13 10.97
N THR A 292 -34.34 -5.85 9.74
CA THR A 292 -35.19 -5.37 8.65
C THR A 292 -36.13 -6.46 8.14
N MET A 293 -35.90 -7.76 8.41
CA MET A 293 -36.87 -8.82 8.09
C MET A 293 -37.73 -9.16 9.32
N LYS A 294 -39.05 -9.13 9.17
CA LYS A 294 -39.98 -9.61 10.20
C LYS A 294 -39.97 -11.14 10.28
N ARG A 295 -40.18 -11.70 11.48
CA ARG A 295 -40.43 -13.14 11.68
C ARG A 295 -41.88 -13.49 11.42
N SER A 296 -42.11 -14.55 10.66
CA SER A 296 -43.39 -15.26 10.58
C SER A 296 -43.67 -16.00 11.90
N PRO A 297 -44.95 -16.20 12.29
CA PRO A 297 -45.29 -17.00 13.46
C PRO A 297 -44.78 -18.45 13.37
N ALA A 298 -44.63 -18.99 12.15
CA ALA A 298 -44.07 -20.31 11.91
C ALA A 298 -42.56 -20.36 12.22
N ARG A 299 -41.77 -19.38 11.73
CA ARG A 299 -40.34 -19.28 12.01
C ARG A 299 -40.07 -19.01 13.50
N GLU A 300 -40.89 -18.17 14.12
CA GLU A 300 -40.78 -17.86 15.55
C GLU A 300 -41.11 -19.07 16.44
N LYS A 301 -42.17 -19.82 16.13
CA LYS A 301 -42.48 -21.08 16.79
C LYS A 301 -41.33 -22.10 16.64
N TRP A 302 -40.81 -22.28 15.42
CA TRP A 302 -39.72 -23.21 15.14
C TRP A 302 -38.42 -22.87 15.91
N LEU A 303 -38.10 -21.57 16.04
CA LEU A 303 -36.98 -21.10 16.88
C LEU A 303 -37.23 -21.34 18.38
N GLN A 304 -38.48 -21.27 18.86
CA GLN A 304 -38.82 -21.62 20.24
C GLN A 304 -38.70 -23.12 20.52
N GLU A 305 -39.13 -23.97 19.59
CA GLU A 305 -39.01 -25.43 19.68
C GLU A 305 -37.52 -25.85 19.71
N LEU A 306 -36.69 -25.32 18.80
CA LEU A 306 -35.24 -25.53 18.81
C LEU A 306 -34.54 -25.08 20.11
N SER A 307 -35.06 -24.03 20.75
CA SER A 307 -34.54 -23.54 22.04
C SER A 307 -34.93 -24.45 23.23
N GLN A 308 -36.02 -25.22 23.09
CA GLN A 308 -36.52 -26.16 24.12
C GLN A 308 -35.96 -27.59 23.97
N GLU A 309 -35.53 -27.99 22.78
CA GLU A 309 -34.85 -29.28 22.56
C GLU A 309 -33.40 -29.31 23.10
N ALA A 310 -32.84 -28.17 23.49
CA ALA A 310 -31.57 -28.09 24.19
C ALA A 310 -31.70 -28.69 25.62
N PRO A 311 -30.98 -29.77 25.97
CA PRO A 311 -31.19 -30.47 27.23
C PRO A 311 -30.81 -29.60 28.45
N PRO A 312 -31.63 -29.56 29.52
CA PRO A 312 -31.32 -28.78 30.70
C PRO A 312 -30.11 -29.36 31.43
N PHE A 313 -29.06 -28.54 31.63
CA PHE A 313 -27.90 -28.92 32.42
C PHE A 313 -28.32 -29.23 33.87
N PRO A 314 -28.00 -30.43 34.41
CA PRO A 314 -28.43 -30.82 35.74
C PRO A 314 -27.67 -30.02 36.83
N PRO A 315 -28.37 -29.49 37.85
CA PRO A 315 -27.74 -28.61 38.84
C PRO A 315 -26.86 -29.37 39.86
N GLY A 316 -25.56 -29.46 39.53
CA GLY A 316 -24.47 -29.34 40.50
C GLY A 316 -23.83 -30.62 41.03
N ARG A 317 -22.49 -30.56 41.19
CA ARG A 317 -21.73 -31.18 42.31
C ARG A 317 -20.25 -30.75 42.32
N ILE A 318 -19.94 -29.70 43.09
CA ILE A 318 -18.70 -29.63 43.88
C ILE A 318 -19.16 -29.32 45.33
N ARG A 319 -18.46 -29.87 46.33
CA ARG A 319 -18.95 -30.00 47.71
C ARG A 319 -18.32 -28.94 48.61
N LEU A 320 -19.12 -28.33 49.50
CA LEU A 320 -18.67 -27.31 50.45
C LEU A 320 -17.69 -27.85 51.51
N MET A 321 -16.89 -26.95 52.08
CA MET A 321 -16.52 -27.01 53.50
C MET A 321 -16.71 -25.64 54.18
N ALA A 322 -17.47 -25.68 55.29
CA ALA A 322 -17.54 -24.74 56.41
C ALA A 322 -17.70 -23.22 56.17
N GLU A 323 -18.78 -22.69 56.74
CA GLU A 323 -19.09 -21.27 56.91
C GLU A 323 -18.60 -20.79 58.29
N VAL A 324 -17.91 -19.64 58.36
CA VAL A 324 -17.49 -18.98 59.61
C VAL A 324 -17.64 -17.46 59.46
N ALA A 325 -18.29 -16.81 60.42
CA ALA A 325 -18.56 -15.37 60.37
C ALA A 325 -17.33 -14.51 60.73
N PRO A 326 -17.13 -13.33 60.10
CA PRO A 326 -15.98 -12.47 60.33
C PRO A 326 -16.22 -11.41 61.43
N THR A 327 -15.45 -11.42 62.51
CA THR A 327 -15.24 -10.29 63.44
C THR A 327 -13.95 -10.53 64.28
N PRO A 328 -13.33 -9.52 64.95
CA PRO A 328 -12.06 -9.02 64.45
C PRO A 328 -10.86 -9.17 65.42
N LEU A 329 -9.65 -9.19 64.86
CA LEU A 329 -8.37 -9.20 65.60
C LEU A 329 -7.35 -8.24 64.94
N PRO A 330 -6.24 -7.86 65.62
CA PRO A 330 -5.86 -6.45 65.75
C PRO A 330 -4.79 -5.94 64.76
N ALA A 331 -4.53 -4.63 64.84
CA ALA A 331 -3.56 -3.91 64.04
C ALA A 331 -2.09 -4.36 64.26
N ALA A 332 -1.29 -4.25 63.20
CA ALA A 332 0.17 -4.42 63.22
C ALA A 332 0.89 -3.06 63.06
N PRO A 333 2.10 -2.88 63.65
CA PRO A 333 2.84 -1.61 63.63
C PRO A 333 3.66 -1.36 62.35
N ASP A 334 4.23 -0.16 62.24
CA ASP A 334 4.62 0.51 60.98
C ASP A 334 6.01 0.18 60.38
N GLU A 335 6.06 0.20 59.03
CA GLU A 335 7.16 0.61 58.11
C GLU A 335 8.55 -0.07 58.17
N PRO A 336 9.28 -0.25 57.02
CA PRO A 336 9.52 0.76 55.97
C PRO A 336 9.35 0.33 54.49
N LYS A 337 9.69 1.23 53.56
CA LYS A 337 9.38 1.17 52.11
C LYS A 337 10.57 0.82 51.19
N PHE A 338 10.24 0.44 49.94
CA PHE A 338 11.11 0.26 48.75
C PHE A 338 12.04 -0.97 48.77
N TYR A 339 12.45 -1.56 47.62
CA TYR A 339 12.46 -1.09 46.22
C TYR A 339 11.83 -2.07 45.20
N LEU A 340 11.40 -1.51 44.05
CA LEU A 340 11.06 -2.23 42.83
C LEU A 340 12.32 -2.56 42.00
N SER A 341 12.29 -3.64 41.22
CA SER A 341 13.32 -3.98 40.23
C SER A 341 12.69 -4.29 38.86
N THR A 342 12.97 -3.46 37.86
CA THR A 342 12.71 -3.73 36.43
C THR A 342 13.86 -3.15 35.58
N SER A 343 14.29 -3.88 34.55
CA SER A 343 15.54 -3.62 33.81
C SER A 343 15.44 -2.47 32.76
N PRO A 344 16.55 -1.83 32.33
CA PRO A 344 16.77 -0.47 32.80
C PRO A 344 16.94 0.58 31.68
N TRP A 345 16.16 0.48 30.58
CA TRP A 345 16.22 1.46 29.48
C TRP A 345 14.96 2.31 29.26
N ARG A 346 13.76 1.85 29.65
CA ARG A 346 12.52 2.67 29.48
C ARG A 346 12.35 3.78 30.54
N GLN A 347 12.82 3.57 31.77
CA GLN A 347 12.64 4.55 32.85
C GLN A 347 13.42 5.85 32.64
N ARG A 348 14.59 5.81 31.97
CA ARG A 348 15.45 7.01 31.79
C ARG A 348 14.75 8.16 31.07
N ARG A 349 13.86 7.91 30.09
CA ARG A 349 13.09 8.97 29.42
C ARG A 349 12.03 9.62 30.33
N LEU A 350 11.41 8.86 31.23
CA LEU A 350 10.45 9.40 32.20
C LEU A 350 11.16 10.22 33.30
N GLY A 351 12.33 9.78 33.75
CA GLY A 351 13.14 10.48 34.75
C GLY A 351 13.52 11.91 34.31
N TRP A 352 13.98 12.09 33.06
CA TRP A 352 14.30 13.43 32.54
C TRP A 352 13.07 14.34 32.41
N LEU A 353 11.89 13.79 32.06
CA LEU A 353 10.65 14.56 32.02
C LEU A 353 10.19 14.99 33.42
N ALA A 354 10.22 14.09 34.40
CA ALA A 354 9.88 14.40 35.79
C ALA A 354 10.87 15.40 36.41
N ALA A 355 12.17 15.22 36.20
CA ALA A 355 13.19 16.16 36.66
C ALA A 355 13.05 17.54 36.00
N GLY A 356 12.71 17.59 34.70
CA GLY A 356 12.40 18.85 34.00
C GLY A 356 11.19 19.57 34.58
N ILE A 357 10.10 18.84 34.88
CA ILE A 357 8.89 19.40 35.51
C ILE A 357 9.21 19.91 36.93
N ILE A 358 9.97 19.16 37.73
CA ILE A 358 10.35 19.56 39.10
C ILE A 358 11.29 20.78 39.07
N LEU A 359 12.27 20.83 38.16
CA LEU A 359 13.12 22.01 37.98
C LEU A 359 12.32 23.22 37.49
N LEU A 360 11.30 23.02 36.65
CA LEU A 360 10.41 24.10 36.20
C LEU A 360 9.55 24.63 37.36
N THR A 361 8.93 23.76 38.17
CA THR A 361 8.12 24.21 39.32
C THR A 361 8.97 24.83 40.41
N VAL A 362 10.15 24.28 40.71
CA VAL A 362 11.12 24.90 41.63
C VAL A 362 11.58 26.25 41.09
N SER A 363 11.91 26.37 39.80
CA SER A 363 12.29 27.68 39.20
C SER A 363 11.15 28.69 39.25
N ILE A 364 9.90 28.29 39.03
CA ILE A 364 8.72 29.16 39.13
C ILE A 364 8.48 29.59 40.58
N ILE A 365 8.57 28.67 41.55
CA ILE A 365 8.43 28.98 42.98
C ILE A 365 9.57 29.90 43.44
N SER A 366 10.81 29.61 43.05
CA SER A 366 11.96 30.48 43.30
C SER A 366 11.81 31.85 42.65
N LEU A 367 11.25 31.95 41.43
CA LEU A 367 10.94 33.25 40.82
C LEU A 367 9.90 34.03 41.63
N VAL A 368 8.82 33.37 42.07
CA VAL A 368 7.75 33.99 42.87
C VAL A 368 8.27 34.42 44.25
N VAL A 369 9.21 33.68 44.84
CA VAL A 369 9.88 34.05 46.10
C VAL A 369 10.89 35.18 45.89
N LEU A 370 11.77 35.12 44.89
CA LEU A 370 12.68 36.24 44.55
C LEU A 370 11.90 37.53 44.27
N ASN A 371 10.84 37.45 43.45
CA ASN A 371 10.01 38.60 43.09
C ASN A 371 9.12 39.10 44.24
N ARG A 372 9.12 38.43 45.40
CA ARG A 372 8.56 38.92 46.67
C ARG A 372 9.62 39.38 47.68
N LEU A 373 10.88 38.99 47.49
CA LEU A 373 12.03 39.46 48.29
C LEU A 373 12.73 40.69 47.68
N VAL A 374 12.53 40.96 46.38
CA VAL A 374 13.09 42.11 45.67
C VAL A 374 12.02 43.18 45.42
N GLN A 375 11.64 43.90 46.49
CA GLN A 375 11.23 45.31 46.37
C GLN A 375 12.11 46.16 47.32
N PRO A 376 12.60 47.33 46.88
CA PRO A 376 13.70 48.01 47.56
C PRO A 376 13.24 48.86 48.75
N SER A 377 14.08 48.91 49.80
CA SER A 377 13.96 49.93 50.85
C SER A 377 15.31 50.23 51.53
N ARG A 378 15.89 51.38 51.13
CA ARG A 378 16.80 52.26 51.89
C ARG A 378 18.21 51.73 52.29
N LEU A 379 19.21 52.27 51.59
CA LEU A 379 20.55 52.61 52.10
C LEU A 379 20.46 53.76 53.15
N PRO A 380 21.54 54.19 53.86
CA PRO A 380 22.98 53.84 53.84
C PRO A 380 23.48 53.36 55.25
N PRO A 381 24.80 53.35 55.66
CA PRO A 381 26.06 53.71 54.97
C PRO A 381 27.24 52.69 55.11
N ALA A 382 28.40 53.06 54.56
CA ALA A 382 29.75 52.47 54.78
C ALA A 382 30.55 53.32 55.83
N PRO A 383 31.86 53.16 56.14
CA PRO A 383 32.97 52.32 55.59
C PRO A 383 33.42 51.21 56.59
N SER A 384 34.54 50.47 56.54
CA SER A 384 35.86 50.46 55.83
C SER A 384 36.41 49.00 55.83
N GLY A 385 37.57 48.59 55.26
CA GLY A 385 38.53 49.21 54.32
C GLY A 385 39.90 48.48 54.29
N GLN A 386 40.36 48.06 53.09
CA GLN A 386 41.72 47.56 52.75
C GLN A 386 42.14 46.20 53.41
N GLU A 387 43.17 45.45 52.97
CA GLU A 387 44.28 45.69 52.01
C GLU A 387 44.40 44.62 50.88
N ALA A 388 45.30 44.85 49.91
CA ALA A 388 45.69 43.87 48.88
C ALA A 388 47.12 44.10 48.33
N ALA A 389 47.92 43.03 48.24
CA ALA A 389 49.14 42.89 47.42
C ALA A 389 49.48 41.38 47.35
N SER A 390 49.90 40.70 46.26
CA SER A 390 50.46 41.00 44.93
C SER A 390 51.97 40.71 44.79
N ASN A 391 52.32 39.99 43.71
CA ASN A 391 53.67 39.68 43.20
C ASN A 391 54.51 38.74 44.13
N ILE A 392 55.66 38.15 43.76
CA ILE A 392 56.70 38.45 42.75
C ILE A 392 57.12 37.17 41.98
N ALA A 393 57.82 37.33 40.84
CA ALA A 393 58.39 36.26 40.02
C ALA A 393 59.94 36.33 39.92
N ASP A 394 60.53 35.42 39.13
CA ASP A 394 61.88 35.43 38.52
C ASP A 394 63.12 34.84 39.24
N GLN A 395 63.83 33.96 38.48
CA GLN A 395 65.31 33.77 38.38
C GLN A 395 66.07 33.20 39.62
N ALA A 396 67.30 32.64 39.59
CA ALA A 396 68.16 31.86 38.63
C ALA A 396 69.39 31.31 39.45
N LEU A 397 70.49 30.66 39.00
CA LEU A 397 71.07 30.19 37.71
C LEU A 397 72.25 29.18 38.00
N ALA A 398 72.43 28.10 37.20
CA ALA A 398 73.62 27.19 37.16
C ALA A 398 73.89 26.31 38.42
N GLN A 399 74.71 25.24 38.46
CA GLN A 399 75.91 24.78 37.69
C GLN A 399 75.91 23.24 37.35
N PRO A 400 76.91 22.67 36.60
CA PRO A 400 76.68 21.48 35.75
C PRO A 400 77.57 20.21 35.96
N ALA A 401 77.19 19.14 35.22
CA ALA A 401 77.99 17.96 34.79
C ALA A 401 78.38 16.92 35.90
N LEU A 402 78.74 15.66 35.61
CA LEU A 402 79.20 14.95 34.39
C LEU A 402 78.52 13.56 34.20
N ILE A 403 78.33 13.14 32.93
CA ILE A 403 78.72 11.84 32.27
C ILE A 403 78.47 10.49 33.01
N ASP A 404 77.98 9.39 32.39
CA ASP A 404 78.25 8.88 31.03
C ASP A 404 77.06 8.23 30.28
N VAL A 405 77.26 7.88 29.00
CA VAL A 405 76.26 7.35 28.04
C VAL A 405 76.85 6.23 27.16
N THR A 406 76.17 5.08 27.05
CA THR A 406 76.31 4.09 25.94
C THR A 406 75.06 3.19 25.87
N THR A 407 74.60 2.59 24.74
CA THR A 407 74.82 2.85 23.30
C THR A 407 73.62 2.29 22.48
N ALA A 408 73.51 2.72 21.21
CA ALA A 408 72.39 2.56 20.27
C ALA A 408 71.93 1.13 19.85
N VAL A 409 70.79 1.13 19.17
CA VAL A 409 70.11 0.05 18.43
C VAL A 409 70.73 -0.19 17.04
N SER A 410 70.75 -1.44 16.52
CA SER A 410 70.25 -1.80 15.16
C SER A 410 70.56 -3.24 14.67
N HIS A 411 69.74 -3.69 13.70
CA HIS A 411 69.92 -4.80 12.74
C HIS A 411 69.75 -6.28 13.16
N LEU A 412 69.55 -7.09 12.11
CA LEU A 412 69.17 -8.51 11.93
C LEU A 412 69.93 -8.98 10.65
N PRO A 413 69.98 -10.29 10.27
CA PRO A 413 69.62 -11.54 10.97
C PRO A 413 70.72 -12.65 10.90
N GLU A 414 70.55 -13.81 11.57
CA GLU A 414 70.76 -15.16 10.98
C GLU A 414 70.27 -16.33 11.89
N ARG A 415 70.53 -17.60 11.50
CA ARG A 415 69.95 -18.86 12.05
C ARG A 415 71.01 -19.77 12.73
N LEU A 416 70.61 -20.61 13.72
CA LEU A 416 70.68 -22.10 13.70
C LEU A 416 70.65 -22.77 15.09
N SER A 417 70.02 -23.96 15.15
CA SER A 417 70.22 -25.07 16.15
C SER A 417 69.86 -24.78 17.64
N THR A 418 69.66 -25.75 18.54
CA THR A 418 69.70 -27.24 18.50
C THR A 418 68.46 -27.92 19.12
N GLU A 419 68.30 -29.17 18.69
CA GLU A 419 67.60 -30.37 19.23
C GLU A 419 67.37 -30.54 20.75
N VAL A 420 66.46 -31.47 21.10
CA VAL A 420 66.63 -32.68 21.97
C VAL A 420 65.22 -33.25 22.29
N THR A 421 64.83 -34.54 22.13
CA THR A 421 65.46 -35.77 21.60
C THR A 421 64.41 -36.79 21.10
N ALA A 422 64.89 -37.90 20.51
CA ALA A 422 64.24 -39.18 20.16
C ALA A 422 62.99 -39.62 20.98
N ALA A 423 61.94 -40.28 20.44
CA ALA A 423 61.79 -41.31 19.38
C ALA A 423 61.83 -42.78 19.88
N GLU A 424 61.53 -43.73 18.98
CA GLU A 424 61.29 -45.19 19.18
C GLU A 424 59.89 -45.61 19.70
N ARG A 425 59.26 -46.72 19.26
CA ARG A 425 59.39 -47.57 18.04
C ARG A 425 58.16 -48.51 17.88
N ALA A 426 57.98 -49.06 16.68
CA ALA A 426 57.17 -50.26 16.33
C ALA A 426 55.63 -50.13 16.51
N SER A 427 54.71 -50.84 15.83
CA SER A 427 54.69 -52.12 15.05
C SER A 427 54.77 -53.40 15.89
N PRO A 428 54.33 -54.60 15.43
CA PRO A 428 53.40 -54.99 14.34
C PRO A 428 52.26 -55.87 14.94
N PRO A 429 51.82 -57.08 14.47
CA PRO A 429 51.68 -57.69 13.11
C PRO A 429 50.30 -58.36 12.82
N ALA A 430 50.13 -58.95 11.62
CA ALA A 430 49.24 -60.09 11.26
C ALA A 430 47.69 -59.84 11.27
N GLU A 431 46.80 -60.52 10.53
CA GLU A 431 46.81 -61.51 9.42
C GLU A 431 45.36 -61.59 8.78
N ALA A 432 44.93 -62.39 7.77
CA ALA A 432 45.51 -63.48 6.95
C ALA A 432 44.80 -63.66 5.57
N VAL A 433 45.57 -64.15 4.58
CA VAL A 433 45.25 -65.17 3.53
C VAL A 433 44.06 -65.03 2.52
N SER A 434 44.47 -64.97 1.23
CA SER A 434 43.78 -65.43 -0.01
C SER A 434 42.71 -64.50 -0.66
N LYS A 435 42.45 -64.54 -1.99
CA LYS A 435 42.87 -65.53 -3.01
C LYS A 435 42.91 -64.94 -4.45
N ALA A 436 43.91 -65.37 -5.26
CA ALA A 436 43.96 -65.40 -6.75
C ALA A 436 43.83 -64.08 -7.57
N GLU A 437 44.50 -63.87 -8.73
CA GLU A 437 45.58 -64.65 -9.37
C GLU A 437 46.46 -63.82 -10.35
N ASN A 438 47.79 -63.89 -10.13
CA ASN A 438 48.91 -63.95 -11.10
C ASN A 438 48.89 -63.21 -12.45
N LEU A 439 49.42 -61.98 -12.41
CA LEU A 439 50.71 -61.58 -13.03
C LEU A 439 51.54 -62.65 -13.79
N ALA A 440 52.00 -62.35 -15.02
CA ALA A 440 53.26 -62.80 -15.65
C ALA A 440 53.50 -62.08 -17.01
N MET A 441 54.70 -61.85 -17.56
CA MET A 441 56.11 -61.74 -17.08
C MET A 441 57.01 -61.24 -18.25
N ALA A 442 57.99 -60.34 -18.04
CA ALA A 442 59.29 -60.32 -18.78
C ALA A 442 60.29 -59.20 -18.34
N LYS A 443 61.50 -59.64 -17.95
CA LYS A 443 62.82 -58.95 -17.83
C LYS A 443 63.06 -57.52 -18.39
N PRO A 444 63.78 -56.69 -17.59
CA PRO A 444 64.75 -55.68 -18.08
C PRO A 444 66.24 -56.10 -17.86
N PRO A 445 67.22 -55.46 -18.54
CA PRO A 445 68.65 -55.52 -18.21
C PRO A 445 69.08 -54.39 -17.23
N ALA A 446 70.34 -54.44 -16.77
CA ALA A 446 70.78 -53.83 -15.51
C ALA A 446 71.43 -52.42 -15.57
N LYS A 447 71.32 -51.68 -14.44
CA LYS A 447 72.33 -50.91 -13.63
C LYS A 447 73.66 -50.47 -14.29
N PRO A 448 74.27 -49.33 -13.88
CA PRO A 448 74.54 -48.91 -12.47
C PRO A 448 73.85 -47.59 -12.05
N GLU A 449 73.52 -47.27 -10.78
CA GLU A 449 74.07 -47.55 -9.43
C GLU A 449 74.95 -46.41 -8.86
N LEU A 450 74.76 -46.09 -7.56
CA LEU A 450 74.92 -44.78 -6.87
C LEU A 450 73.74 -43.81 -7.15
N ALA A 451 73.09 -43.18 -6.15
CA ALA A 451 73.13 -43.36 -4.69
C ALA A 451 71.71 -43.33 -4.09
N LYS A 452 71.52 -43.93 -2.90
CA LYS A 452 70.19 -44.33 -2.40
C LYS A 452 69.28 -43.21 -1.90
N GLU A 453 69.77 -41.97 -1.81
CA GLU A 453 69.01 -40.83 -1.28
C GLU A 453 68.17 -40.13 -2.36
N ASP A 454 68.71 -39.91 -3.56
CA ASP A 454 67.90 -39.44 -4.70
C ASP A 454 66.85 -40.49 -5.12
N ASP A 455 67.18 -41.78 -5.08
CA ASP A 455 66.23 -42.86 -5.40
C ASP A 455 65.10 -42.96 -4.34
N ALA A 456 65.33 -42.51 -3.10
CA ALA A 456 64.28 -42.32 -2.12
C ALA A 456 63.45 -41.06 -2.41
N ARG A 457 64.09 -39.91 -2.62
CA ARG A 457 63.40 -38.63 -2.90
C ARG A 457 62.58 -38.70 -4.18
N ILE A 458 63.12 -39.23 -5.28
CA ILE A 458 62.42 -39.39 -6.57
C ILE A 458 61.22 -40.33 -6.43
N ARG A 459 61.31 -41.41 -5.64
CA ARG A 459 60.15 -42.28 -5.36
C ARG A 459 59.12 -41.60 -4.48
N GLU A 460 59.54 -40.75 -3.55
CA GLU A 460 58.64 -39.96 -2.70
C GLU A 460 57.96 -38.83 -3.49
N GLU A 461 58.68 -38.16 -4.39
CA GLU A 461 58.17 -37.17 -5.34
C GLU A 461 57.20 -37.81 -6.35
N ALA A 462 57.56 -38.95 -6.96
CA ALA A 462 56.66 -39.66 -7.88
C ALA A 462 55.43 -40.24 -7.15
N ALA A 463 55.59 -40.71 -5.90
CA ALA A 463 54.46 -41.13 -5.09
C ALA A 463 53.61 -39.94 -4.61
N ALA A 464 54.19 -38.76 -4.37
CA ALA A 464 53.43 -37.54 -4.08
C ALA A 464 52.66 -37.05 -5.30
N GLN A 465 53.26 -37.11 -6.49
CA GLN A 465 52.60 -36.77 -7.75
C GLN A 465 51.50 -37.78 -8.09
N LEU A 466 51.73 -39.08 -7.91
CA LEU A 466 50.69 -40.11 -8.06
C LEU A 466 49.54 -39.92 -7.05
N ARG A 467 49.83 -39.57 -5.79
CA ARG A 467 48.80 -39.20 -4.80
C ARG A 467 48.00 -37.96 -5.24
N LEU A 468 48.65 -36.95 -5.82
CA LEU A 468 47.98 -35.76 -6.37
C LEU A 468 47.08 -36.09 -7.56
N GLU A 469 47.54 -36.94 -8.49
CA GLU A 469 46.75 -37.38 -9.66
C GLU A 469 45.57 -38.29 -9.25
N MET A 470 45.77 -39.16 -8.26
CA MET A 470 44.69 -39.95 -7.65
C MET A 470 43.66 -39.06 -6.94
N ALA A 471 44.10 -38.10 -6.12
CA ALA A 471 43.21 -37.15 -5.43
C ALA A 471 42.43 -36.27 -6.43
N ALA A 472 43.08 -35.80 -7.50
CA ALA A 472 42.42 -35.03 -8.55
C ALA A 472 41.39 -35.87 -9.34
N THR A 473 41.57 -37.19 -9.43
CA THR A 473 40.62 -38.12 -10.06
C THR A 473 39.43 -38.39 -9.13
N GLN A 474 39.71 -38.70 -7.86
CA GLN A 474 38.71 -38.83 -6.78
C GLN A 474 37.80 -37.60 -6.67
N GLU A 475 38.36 -36.39 -6.69
CA GLU A 475 37.58 -35.15 -6.61
C GLU A 475 36.70 -34.94 -7.87
N ARG A 476 37.15 -35.35 -9.07
CA ARG A 476 36.30 -35.31 -10.28
C ARG A 476 35.12 -36.27 -10.20
N GLU A 477 35.33 -37.49 -9.70
CA GLU A 477 34.24 -38.45 -9.48
C GLU A 477 33.26 -37.97 -8.40
N TRP A 478 33.78 -37.30 -7.36
CA TRP A 478 32.97 -36.67 -6.32
C TRP A 478 32.07 -35.56 -6.89
N GLN A 479 32.63 -34.61 -7.64
CA GLN A 479 31.85 -33.53 -8.28
C GLN A 479 30.81 -34.07 -9.28
N ASN A 480 31.15 -35.11 -10.06
CA ASN A 480 30.20 -35.78 -10.96
C ASN A 480 29.06 -36.48 -10.19
N THR A 481 29.34 -37.05 -9.02
CA THR A 481 28.33 -37.65 -8.14
C THR A 481 27.37 -36.57 -7.61
N LEU A 482 27.91 -35.46 -7.09
CA LEU A 482 27.10 -34.33 -6.61
C LEU A 482 26.23 -33.72 -7.72
N ALA A 483 26.72 -33.66 -8.96
CA ALA A 483 25.97 -33.17 -10.11
C ALA A 483 24.77 -34.06 -10.47
N LYS A 484 24.92 -35.40 -10.41
CA LYS A 484 23.81 -36.35 -10.59
C LYS A 484 22.76 -36.21 -9.47
N VAL A 485 23.21 -36.13 -8.21
CA VAL A 485 22.33 -35.94 -7.04
C VAL A 485 21.54 -34.63 -7.16
N ALA A 486 22.18 -33.54 -7.58
CA ALA A 486 21.53 -32.26 -7.81
C ALA A 486 20.48 -32.30 -8.95
N ALA A 487 20.69 -33.09 -10.00
CA ALA A 487 19.70 -33.26 -11.07
C ALA A 487 18.42 -33.95 -10.56
N CYS A 488 18.56 -35.11 -9.92
CA CYS A 488 17.42 -35.87 -9.40
C CYS A 488 16.60 -35.08 -8.35
N LEU A 489 17.23 -34.19 -7.58
CA LEU A 489 16.54 -33.31 -6.62
C LEU A 489 15.79 -32.15 -7.28
N VAL A 490 16.24 -31.65 -8.43
CA VAL A 490 15.48 -30.67 -9.22
C VAL A 490 14.30 -31.31 -9.95
N GLU A 491 14.39 -32.62 -10.21
CA GLU A 491 13.32 -33.47 -10.73
C GLU A 491 12.38 -34.00 -9.62
N ASP A 492 12.45 -33.46 -8.39
CA ASP A 492 11.65 -33.84 -7.20
C ASP A 492 11.72 -35.35 -6.87
N ASN A 493 12.85 -35.99 -7.20
CA ASN A 493 13.09 -37.43 -7.06
C ASN A 493 14.25 -37.72 -6.09
N PRO A 494 14.05 -37.53 -4.76
CA PRO A 494 15.07 -37.83 -3.75
C PRO A 494 15.42 -39.33 -3.66
N SER A 495 14.54 -40.22 -4.15
CA SER A 495 14.80 -41.67 -4.19
C SER A 495 15.87 -42.04 -5.24
N ALA A 496 15.83 -41.45 -6.43
CA ALA A 496 16.89 -41.60 -7.42
C ALA A 496 18.20 -40.97 -6.92
N ALA A 497 18.13 -39.79 -6.30
CA ALA A 497 19.29 -39.16 -5.66
C ALA A 497 19.93 -40.04 -4.57
N LEU A 498 19.12 -40.70 -3.73
CA LEU A 498 19.59 -41.67 -2.72
C LEU A 498 20.30 -42.87 -3.36
N THR A 499 19.76 -43.38 -4.48
CA THR A 499 20.35 -44.50 -5.23
C THR A 499 21.74 -44.14 -5.76
N VAL A 500 21.89 -42.94 -6.36
CA VAL A 500 23.20 -42.43 -6.82
C VAL A 500 24.24 -42.36 -5.69
N VAL A 501 23.83 -41.93 -4.49
CA VAL A 501 24.72 -41.88 -3.31
C VAL A 501 25.09 -43.28 -2.82
N GLN A 502 24.15 -44.23 -2.82
CA GLN A 502 24.39 -45.62 -2.45
C GLN A 502 25.33 -46.33 -3.44
N GLU A 503 25.18 -46.09 -4.74
CA GLU A 503 26.13 -46.57 -5.76
C GLU A 503 27.54 -45.99 -5.52
N ALA A 504 27.63 -44.67 -5.33
CA ALA A 504 28.89 -43.97 -5.09
C ALA A 504 29.62 -44.44 -3.81
N ALA A 505 28.89 -44.80 -2.74
CA ALA A 505 29.47 -45.34 -1.51
C ALA A 505 30.21 -46.68 -1.70
N ASN A 506 29.91 -47.42 -2.76
CA ASN A 506 30.57 -48.68 -3.11
C ASN A 506 31.79 -48.50 -4.02
N LEU A 507 32.03 -47.30 -4.58
CA LEU A 507 33.18 -47.03 -5.45
C LEU A 507 34.46 -46.89 -4.63
N SER A 508 35.49 -47.68 -4.96
CA SER A 508 36.78 -47.66 -4.25
C SER A 508 37.51 -46.32 -4.34
N ALA A 509 37.33 -45.59 -5.45
CA ALA A 509 37.93 -44.27 -5.65
C ALA A 509 37.36 -43.19 -4.70
N LEU A 510 36.14 -43.36 -4.18
CA LEU A 510 35.48 -42.43 -3.25
C LEU A 510 35.60 -42.89 -1.78
N ALA A 511 36.54 -43.78 -1.46
CA ALA A 511 36.70 -44.35 -0.11
C ALA A 511 36.88 -43.28 0.99
N ASP A 512 37.66 -42.23 0.74
CA ASP A 512 37.91 -41.15 1.71
C ASP A 512 36.68 -40.23 1.87
N LYS A 513 35.78 -40.22 0.88
CA LYS A 513 34.51 -39.48 0.90
C LYS A 513 33.36 -40.24 1.57
N ARG A 514 33.59 -41.45 2.12
CA ARG A 514 32.56 -42.26 2.79
C ARG A 514 31.82 -41.54 3.92
N ALA A 515 32.47 -40.64 4.65
CA ALA A 515 31.79 -39.83 5.68
C ALA A 515 30.78 -38.85 5.05
N GLU A 516 31.18 -38.11 4.01
CA GLU A 516 30.32 -37.18 3.28
C GLU A 516 29.17 -37.92 2.56
N LEU A 517 29.47 -39.09 1.95
CA LEU A 517 28.48 -39.98 1.34
C LEU A 517 27.47 -40.54 2.35
N SER A 518 27.93 -40.99 3.53
CA SER A 518 27.05 -41.45 4.61
C SER A 518 26.17 -40.32 5.15
N THR A 519 26.67 -39.09 5.21
CA THR A 519 25.88 -37.90 5.57
C THR A 519 24.81 -37.62 4.51
N LEU A 520 25.17 -37.59 3.22
CA LEU A 520 24.21 -37.46 2.12
C LEU A 520 23.14 -38.56 2.13
N GLN A 521 23.54 -39.82 2.35
CA GLN A 521 22.63 -40.96 2.40
C GLN A 521 21.62 -40.81 3.53
N SER A 522 22.08 -40.37 4.72
CA SER A 522 21.21 -40.09 5.87
C SER A 522 20.24 -38.92 5.60
N MET A 523 20.72 -37.85 4.96
CA MET A 523 19.89 -36.70 4.56
C MET A 523 18.79 -37.11 3.57
N LEU A 524 19.16 -37.83 2.51
CA LEU A 524 18.25 -38.23 1.43
C LEU A 524 17.23 -39.28 1.91
N ALA A 525 17.66 -40.26 2.70
CA ALA A 525 16.73 -41.18 3.38
C ALA A 525 15.77 -40.41 4.31
N GLY A 526 16.25 -39.39 5.01
CA GLY A 526 15.43 -38.49 5.83
C GLY A 526 14.39 -37.68 5.03
N THR A 527 14.57 -37.47 3.73
CA THR A 527 13.56 -36.82 2.86
C THR A 527 12.53 -37.78 2.25
N GLY A 528 12.65 -39.09 2.48
CA GLY A 528 11.91 -40.14 1.77
C GLY A 528 10.37 -40.04 1.76
N ASN A 529 9.76 -39.24 2.64
CA ASN A 529 8.38 -38.77 2.45
C ASN A 529 8.15 -37.41 3.13
N ILE A 530 8.48 -36.31 2.45
CA ILE A 530 8.28 -34.93 2.93
C ILE A 530 6.81 -34.67 3.31
N ASN A 531 5.86 -35.23 2.55
CA ASN A 531 4.43 -35.08 2.84
C ASN A 531 4.08 -35.75 4.18
N GLN A 532 4.56 -36.98 4.44
CA GLN A 532 4.37 -37.59 5.76
C GLN A 532 5.12 -36.82 6.87
N ARG A 533 6.33 -36.28 6.65
CA ARG A 533 6.98 -35.42 7.68
C ARG A 533 6.16 -34.17 8.03
N LEU A 534 5.50 -33.55 7.05
CA LEU A 534 4.55 -32.46 7.30
C LEU A 534 3.35 -32.95 8.11
N LEU A 535 2.75 -34.09 7.72
CA LEU A 535 1.60 -34.70 8.40
C LEU A 535 1.94 -35.16 9.82
N ASP A 536 3.13 -35.71 10.05
CA ASP A 536 3.65 -36.15 11.35
C ASP A 536 3.87 -34.95 12.29
N SER A 537 4.30 -33.80 11.77
CA SER A 537 4.36 -32.53 12.52
C SER A 537 2.97 -32.11 13.03
N PHE A 538 1.91 -32.32 12.23
CA PHE A 538 0.53 -32.16 12.71
C PHE A 538 0.10 -33.28 13.68
N ARG A 539 0.50 -34.56 13.46
CA ARG A 539 0.19 -35.68 14.38
C ARG A 539 0.81 -35.47 15.77
N SER A 540 2.03 -34.91 15.86
CA SER A 540 2.67 -34.56 17.12
C SER A 540 2.02 -33.35 17.82
N GLN A 541 1.19 -32.59 17.11
CA GLN A 541 0.41 -31.47 17.62
C GLN A 541 -1.09 -31.83 17.78
N LYS A 542 -1.41 -33.12 17.80
CA LYS A 542 -2.77 -33.59 18.09
C LYS A 542 -3.24 -33.09 19.45
N ASP A 543 -4.49 -32.62 19.47
CA ASP A 543 -5.21 -32.03 20.58
C ASP A 543 -4.62 -30.73 21.17
N LEU A 544 -3.67 -30.08 20.46
CA LEU A 544 -3.12 -28.75 20.78
C LEU A 544 -3.67 -27.64 19.87
N GLU A 545 -3.98 -26.45 20.43
CA GLU A 545 -4.31 -25.25 19.64
C GLU A 545 -3.04 -24.65 19.01
N ILE A 546 -3.06 -24.47 17.70
CA ILE A 546 -1.96 -23.99 16.87
C ILE A 546 -2.45 -22.97 15.84
N VAL A 547 -1.56 -22.07 15.41
CA VAL A 547 -1.81 -21.18 14.25
C VAL A 547 -1.29 -21.86 12.98
N VAL A 548 -2.05 -21.76 11.89
CA VAL A 548 -1.71 -22.32 10.57
C VAL A 548 -1.88 -21.24 9.49
N GLN A 549 -0.85 -20.95 8.69
CA GLN A 549 -0.91 -20.02 7.57
C GLN A 549 -1.37 -20.74 6.28
N LEU A 550 -2.66 -20.65 5.95
CA LEU A 550 -3.23 -21.20 4.72
C LEU A 550 -3.08 -20.23 3.54
N THR A 551 -3.21 -20.73 2.30
CA THR A 551 -3.20 -19.90 1.08
C THR A 551 -4.21 -18.76 1.12
N ASN A 552 -5.28 -18.93 1.89
CA ASN A 552 -6.39 -17.99 2.06
C ASN A 552 -6.36 -17.26 3.42
N GLY A 553 -5.20 -17.22 4.10
CA GLY A 553 -5.00 -16.50 5.36
C GLY A 553 -4.69 -17.37 6.59
N PRO A 554 -4.39 -16.74 7.74
CA PRO A 554 -4.02 -17.44 8.98
C PRO A 554 -5.24 -17.89 9.81
N GLU A 555 -5.26 -19.14 10.25
CA GLU A 555 -6.31 -19.68 11.14
C GLU A 555 -5.74 -20.23 12.46
N ARG A 556 -6.53 -20.18 13.55
CA ARG A 556 -6.29 -20.91 14.81
C ARG A 556 -7.09 -22.19 14.85
N LEU A 557 -6.45 -23.31 15.12
CA LEU A 557 -6.96 -24.65 14.85
C LEU A 557 -6.38 -25.67 15.86
N VAL A 558 -7.13 -26.70 16.23
CA VAL A 558 -6.66 -27.85 17.02
C VAL A 558 -6.56 -29.07 16.12
N VAL A 559 -5.44 -29.77 16.05
CA VAL A 559 -5.36 -31.00 15.22
C VAL A 559 -6.10 -32.13 15.93
N ARG A 560 -7.06 -32.78 15.27
CA ARG A 560 -7.80 -33.93 15.82
C ARG A 560 -7.42 -35.25 15.19
N ASN A 561 -7.16 -35.28 13.89
CA ASN A 561 -6.73 -36.47 13.18
C ASN A 561 -5.90 -36.11 11.95
N VAL A 562 -5.12 -37.04 11.42
CA VAL A 562 -4.31 -36.83 10.21
C VAL A 562 -4.34 -38.08 9.34
N GLN A 563 -5.12 -38.02 8.27
CA GLN A 563 -5.48 -39.14 7.40
C GLN A 563 -4.94 -38.92 5.98
N ASP A 564 -4.27 -39.94 5.44
CA ASP A 564 -3.68 -40.00 4.10
C ASP A 564 -2.77 -38.81 3.75
N ASN A 565 -3.35 -37.76 3.15
CA ASN A 565 -2.67 -36.53 2.72
C ASN A 565 -3.38 -35.26 3.27
N SER A 566 -4.10 -35.41 4.38
CA SER A 566 -5.02 -34.41 4.94
C SER A 566 -4.97 -34.35 6.47
N ILE A 567 -5.26 -33.17 7.01
CA ILE A 567 -5.24 -32.85 8.43
C ILE A 567 -6.67 -32.48 8.83
N VAL A 568 -7.27 -33.27 9.71
CA VAL A 568 -8.57 -33.00 10.32
C VAL A 568 -8.33 -32.12 11.55
N VAL A 569 -8.79 -30.87 11.49
CA VAL A 569 -8.61 -29.87 12.53
C VAL A 569 -9.96 -29.43 13.09
N GLU A 570 -10.07 -29.27 14.41
CA GLU A 570 -11.16 -28.53 15.03
C GLU A 570 -10.76 -27.08 15.25
N LYS A 571 -11.42 -26.16 14.55
CA LYS A 571 -11.33 -24.73 14.87
C LYS A 571 -12.01 -24.50 16.21
N ILE A 572 -11.23 -24.21 17.26
CA ILE A 572 -11.79 -23.67 18.51
C ILE A 572 -12.25 -22.23 18.21
N ILE A 573 -13.55 -22.05 18.28
CA ILE A 573 -14.22 -20.75 18.18
C ILE A 573 -14.61 -20.37 19.61
N THR A 574 -13.91 -19.36 20.15
CA THR A 574 -14.28 -18.77 21.44
C THR A 574 -15.51 -17.89 21.24
N VAL A 575 -16.66 -18.32 21.76
CA VAL A 575 -17.92 -17.58 21.76
C VAL A 575 -18.32 -17.20 23.20
N ARG A 576 -19.24 -16.24 23.37
CA ARG A 576 -19.60 -15.65 24.67
C ARG A 576 -20.08 -16.63 25.76
N ALA A 577 -20.38 -17.88 25.41
CA ALA A 577 -20.81 -18.94 26.33
C ALA A 577 -19.81 -20.11 26.49
N GLY A 578 -18.65 -20.09 25.82
CA GLY A 578 -17.65 -21.16 25.89
C GLY A 578 -16.85 -21.35 24.60
N GLN A 579 -16.06 -22.43 24.54
CA GLN A 579 -15.34 -22.84 23.33
C GLN A 579 -16.17 -23.85 22.55
N LEU A 580 -16.52 -23.53 21.31
CA LEU A 580 -17.15 -24.47 20.37
C LEU A 580 -16.12 -24.91 19.32
N ALA A 581 -16.04 -26.22 19.09
CA ALA A 581 -15.06 -26.83 18.21
C ALA A 581 -15.70 -27.25 16.87
N HIS A 582 -15.20 -26.73 15.75
CA HIS A 582 -15.74 -27.02 14.42
C HIS A 582 -14.72 -27.76 13.55
N SER A 583 -15.03 -29.01 13.18
CA SER A 583 -14.13 -29.86 12.41
C SER A 583 -14.08 -29.47 10.92
N LYS A 584 -12.88 -29.22 10.40
CA LYS A 584 -12.52 -28.87 9.03
C LYS A 584 -11.37 -29.77 8.56
N VAL A 585 -11.32 -30.09 7.28
CA VAL A 585 -10.20 -30.83 6.67
C VAL A 585 -9.33 -29.88 5.85
N ILE A 586 -8.01 -29.96 6.03
CA ILE A 586 -6.99 -29.19 5.31
C ILE A 586 -6.10 -30.18 4.56
N ARG A 587 -5.80 -29.95 3.28
CA ARG A 587 -4.81 -30.73 2.51
C ARG A 587 -3.47 -30.00 2.51
N LEU A 588 -2.37 -30.74 2.32
CA LEU A 588 -1.01 -30.14 2.30
C LEU A 588 -0.83 -29.03 1.25
N GLN A 589 -1.59 -29.07 0.16
CA GLN A 589 -1.61 -28.04 -0.89
C GLN A 589 -2.21 -26.71 -0.41
N ASP A 590 -3.14 -26.74 0.55
CA ASP A 590 -3.89 -25.57 1.04
C ASP A 590 -3.06 -24.76 2.07
N LEU A 591 -1.89 -25.28 2.45
CA LEU A 591 -0.88 -24.61 3.31
C LEU A 591 -0.03 -23.65 2.46
N THR A 592 0.31 -22.47 3.00
CA THR A 592 1.35 -21.62 2.37
C THR A 592 2.72 -22.31 2.37
N LEU A 593 3.60 -21.95 1.42
CA LEU A 593 5.02 -22.31 1.46
C LEU A 593 5.65 -21.97 2.83
N LYS A 594 5.33 -20.80 3.39
CA LYS A 594 5.76 -20.35 4.72
C LYS A 594 5.36 -21.32 5.84
N GLU A 595 4.13 -21.85 5.80
CA GLU A 595 3.64 -22.85 6.76
C GLU A 595 4.33 -24.21 6.60
N LYS A 596 4.43 -24.70 5.35
CA LYS A 596 5.14 -25.94 5.02
C LYS A 596 6.59 -25.89 5.55
N MET A 597 7.29 -24.77 5.29
CA MET A 597 8.65 -24.55 5.79
C MET A 597 8.72 -24.53 7.32
N ALA A 598 7.80 -23.81 7.99
CA ALA A 598 7.77 -23.72 9.45
C ALA A 598 7.58 -25.10 10.12
N ARG A 599 6.75 -25.98 9.52
CA ARG A 599 6.43 -27.31 10.07
C ARG A 599 7.48 -28.37 9.84
N LEU A 600 8.31 -28.23 8.80
CA LEU A 600 9.53 -29.01 8.65
C LEU A 600 10.60 -28.65 9.71
N GLY A 601 10.47 -27.48 10.34
CA GLY A 601 11.26 -27.03 11.47
C GLY A 601 12.22 -25.88 11.14
N THR A 602 12.55 -25.07 12.14
CA THR A 602 13.54 -23.99 12.02
C THR A 602 14.96 -24.40 12.41
N ASN A 603 15.13 -25.59 13.00
CA ASN A 603 16.43 -26.19 13.23
C ASN A 603 17.08 -26.52 11.88
N LEU A 604 18.22 -25.91 11.59
CA LEU A 604 18.94 -26.01 10.32
C LEU A 604 19.73 -27.32 10.20
N THR A 605 19.08 -28.47 10.42
CA THR A 605 19.69 -29.76 10.10
C THR A 605 19.69 -29.95 8.57
N PRO A 606 20.74 -30.58 7.99
CA PRO A 606 20.87 -30.71 6.54
C PRO A 606 19.66 -31.33 5.83
N ASP A 607 18.99 -32.31 6.45
CA ASP A 607 17.80 -32.99 5.93
C ASP A 607 16.55 -32.08 5.90
N VAL A 608 16.36 -31.24 6.92
CA VAL A 608 15.25 -30.27 7.00
C VAL A 608 15.44 -29.17 5.96
N ALA A 609 16.66 -28.66 5.82
CA ALA A 609 17.02 -27.70 4.80
C ALA A 609 16.84 -28.27 3.37
N LEU A 610 17.15 -29.56 3.17
CA LEU A 610 16.91 -30.29 1.92
C LEU A 610 15.40 -30.42 1.61
N ALA A 611 14.60 -30.81 2.61
CA ALA A 611 13.15 -30.92 2.47
C ALA A 611 12.46 -29.57 2.17
N GLN A 612 12.87 -28.49 2.85
CA GLN A 612 12.31 -27.15 2.63
C GLN A 612 12.54 -26.64 1.21
N GLY A 613 13.73 -26.87 0.64
CA GLY A 613 14.02 -26.43 -0.73
C GLY A 613 13.29 -27.24 -1.80
N LEU A 614 13.05 -28.55 -1.56
CA LEU A 614 12.20 -29.38 -2.44
C LEU A 614 10.76 -28.86 -2.47
N VAL A 615 10.19 -28.50 -1.31
CA VAL A 615 8.86 -27.87 -1.25
C VAL A 615 8.83 -26.53 -1.98
N ALA A 616 9.83 -25.68 -1.76
CA ALA A 616 9.91 -24.38 -2.44
C ALA A 616 10.04 -24.51 -3.97
N LEU A 617 10.80 -25.51 -4.46
CA LEU A 617 10.90 -25.78 -5.89
C LEU A 617 9.57 -26.26 -6.49
N ARG A 618 8.87 -27.18 -5.81
CA ARG A 618 7.54 -27.68 -6.24
C ARG A 618 6.49 -26.57 -6.27
N ASP A 619 6.55 -25.64 -5.31
CA ASP A 619 5.70 -24.44 -5.27
C ASP A 619 6.17 -23.33 -6.27
N GLY A 620 7.23 -23.57 -7.06
CA GLY A 620 7.74 -22.67 -8.11
C GLY A 620 8.72 -21.58 -7.65
N GLU A 621 8.98 -21.48 -6.34
CA GLU A 621 9.76 -20.42 -5.70
C GLU A 621 11.27 -20.71 -5.72
N LEU A 622 11.85 -20.67 -6.94
CA LEU A 622 13.27 -20.98 -7.20
C LEU A 622 14.26 -20.27 -6.27
N ALA A 623 13.97 -19.03 -5.87
CA ALA A 623 14.83 -18.25 -4.97
C ALA A 623 14.75 -18.74 -3.52
N ALA A 624 13.57 -19.13 -3.04
CA ALA A 624 13.41 -19.74 -1.72
C ALA A 624 14.05 -21.14 -1.67
N ALA A 625 13.94 -21.91 -2.77
CA ALA A 625 14.61 -23.20 -2.92
C ALA A 625 16.13 -23.07 -2.82
N GLU A 626 16.74 -22.14 -3.56
CA GLU A 626 18.18 -21.85 -3.52
C GLU A 626 18.64 -21.47 -2.10
N ILE A 627 17.86 -20.64 -1.40
CA ILE A 627 18.17 -20.20 -0.04
C ILE A 627 18.08 -21.36 0.96
N SER A 628 17.01 -22.15 0.99
CA SER A 628 16.91 -23.30 1.90
C SER A 628 17.96 -24.36 1.61
N TRP A 629 18.20 -24.71 0.35
CA TRP A 629 19.21 -25.71 0.00
C TRP A 629 20.64 -25.25 0.31
N SER A 630 20.98 -23.97 0.17
CA SER A 630 22.29 -23.45 0.60
C SER A 630 22.59 -23.69 2.08
N ARG A 631 21.55 -23.71 2.92
CA ARG A 631 21.63 -23.93 4.38
C ARG A 631 21.80 -25.39 4.78
N SER A 632 21.72 -26.33 3.85
CA SER A 632 21.94 -27.76 4.10
C SER A 632 23.42 -28.16 4.32
N GLY A 633 24.32 -27.20 4.51
CA GLY A 633 25.76 -27.46 4.66
C GLY A 633 26.51 -27.54 3.32
N ALA A 634 26.15 -26.68 2.36
CA ALA A 634 26.82 -26.48 1.07
C ALA A 634 26.89 -27.66 0.07
N LEU A 635 26.58 -28.90 0.47
CA LEU A 635 26.86 -30.17 -0.21
C LEU A 635 26.41 -30.31 -1.68
N LEU A 636 25.52 -29.47 -2.20
CA LEU A 636 25.13 -29.46 -3.62
C LEU A 636 25.24 -28.07 -4.27
N SER A 637 25.68 -27.06 -3.53
CA SER A 637 25.42 -25.65 -3.85
C SER A 637 26.04 -25.14 -5.16
N GLY A 638 27.09 -25.77 -5.69
CA GLY A 638 27.61 -25.50 -7.03
C GLY A 638 26.71 -26.09 -8.12
N PRO A 639 26.67 -27.43 -8.29
CA PRO A 639 25.87 -28.08 -9.33
C PRO A 639 24.36 -27.77 -9.27
N LEU A 640 23.81 -27.59 -8.06
CA LEU A 640 22.40 -27.27 -7.85
C LEU A 640 22.06 -25.83 -8.26
N LYS A 641 22.97 -24.86 -8.04
CA LYS A 641 22.80 -23.51 -8.59
C LYS A 641 22.89 -23.52 -10.11
N ALA A 642 23.81 -24.27 -10.70
CA ALA A 642 23.89 -24.43 -12.15
C ALA A 642 22.59 -25.03 -12.74
N LYS A 643 22.02 -26.07 -12.11
CA LYS A 643 20.72 -26.65 -12.50
C LYS A 643 19.53 -25.69 -12.29
N LEU A 644 19.47 -24.96 -11.17
CA LEU A 644 18.43 -23.95 -10.93
C LEU A 644 18.53 -22.75 -11.88
N GLN A 645 19.75 -22.34 -12.25
CA GLN A 645 19.99 -21.35 -13.31
C GLN A 645 19.55 -21.88 -14.67
N GLY A 646 19.82 -23.16 -14.97
CA GLY A 646 19.30 -23.86 -16.14
C GLY A 646 17.77 -23.84 -16.23
N HIS A 647 17.06 -24.20 -15.15
CA HIS A 647 15.59 -24.11 -15.11
C HIS A 647 15.08 -22.66 -15.22
N ARG A 648 15.78 -21.69 -14.63
CA ARG A 648 15.43 -20.27 -14.74
C ARG A 648 15.61 -19.75 -16.17
N GLN A 649 16.65 -20.20 -16.88
CA GLN A 649 16.84 -19.93 -18.30
C GLN A 649 15.77 -20.62 -19.14
N GLN A 650 15.48 -21.91 -18.90
CA GLN A 650 14.45 -22.65 -19.62
C GLN A 650 13.07 -21.99 -19.49
N GLN A 651 12.65 -21.59 -18.28
CA GLN A 651 11.43 -20.81 -18.07
C GLN A 651 11.43 -19.45 -18.81
N PHE A 652 12.60 -18.87 -19.06
CA PHE A 652 12.74 -17.63 -19.84
C PHE A 652 12.68 -17.89 -21.36
N GLU A 653 13.27 -18.97 -21.86
CA GLU A 653 13.15 -19.44 -23.25
C GLU A 653 11.72 -19.87 -23.57
N ASP A 654 11.04 -20.58 -22.67
CA ASP A 654 9.66 -21.02 -22.85
C ASP A 654 8.71 -19.81 -22.92
N ARG A 655 8.90 -18.81 -22.04
CA ARG A 655 8.16 -17.52 -22.13
C ARG A 655 8.48 -16.73 -23.39
N ALA A 656 9.72 -16.77 -23.88
CA ALA A 656 10.09 -16.18 -25.16
C ALA A 656 9.39 -16.89 -26.33
N ARG A 657 9.30 -18.22 -26.30
CA ARG A 657 8.57 -19.04 -27.27
C ARG A 657 7.08 -18.70 -27.30
N ASP A 658 6.44 -18.61 -26.13
CA ASP A 658 5.02 -18.24 -26.02
C ASP A 658 4.75 -16.82 -26.54
N GLY A 659 5.60 -15.86 -26.17
CA GLY A 659 5.52 -14.47 -26.65
C GLY A 659 5.72 -14.36 -28.17
N PHE A 660 6.63 -15.14 -28.75
CA PHE A 660 6.82 -15.18 -30.20
C PHE A 660 5.64 -15.86 -30.92
N MET A 661 5.09 -16.94 -30.36
CA MET A 661 3.84 -17.54 -30.86
C MET A 661 2.67 -16.56 -30.76
N GLN A 662 2.64 -15.67 -29.78
CA GLN A 662 1.68 -14.56 -29.73
C GLN A 662 1.94 -13.54 -30.86
N LEU A 663 3.19 -13.13 -31.10
CA LEU A 663 3.53 -12.24 -32.23
C LEU A 663 3.11 -12.81 -33.59
N LEU A 664 3.32 -14.11 -33.83
CA LEU A 664 2.94 -14.78 -35.06
C LEU A 664 1.41 -14.83 -35.26
N ARG A 665 0.65 -15.07 -34.17
CA ARG A 665 -0.82 -14.98 -34.17
C ARG A 665 -1.31 -13.55 -34.42
N MET A 666 -0.67 -12.53 -33.82
CA MET A 666 -0.97 -11.11 -34.10
C MET A 666 -0.64 -10.72 -35.54
N ALA A 667 0.40 -11.32 -36.12
CA ALA A 667 0.76 -11.21 -37.52
C ALA A 667 -0.12 -12.07 -38.45
N GLN A 668 -1.15 -12.75 -37.93
CA GLN A 668 -2.05 -13.63 -38.67
C GLN A 668 -1.30 -14.69 -39.50
N VAL A 669 -0.12 -15.10 -39.07
CA VAL A 669 0.69 -16.13 -39.73
C VAL A 669 0.14 -17.48 -39.27
N GLU A 670 -0.64 -18.12 -40.14
CA GLU A 670 -1.10 -19.50 -39.94
C GLU A 670 0.09 -20.44 -40.03
N ILE A 671 0.22 -21.30 -39.03
CA ILE A 671 1.30 -22.25 -38.87
C ILE A 671 0.67 -23.57 -38.42
N ASP A 672 0.76 -24.59 -39.27
CA ASP A 672 0.37 -25.98 -38.92
C ASP A 672 1.41 -26.60 -37.97
N ALA A 673 1.46 -26.06 -36.75
CA ALA A 673 2.15 -26.66 -35.63
C ALA A 673 1.19 -27.60 -34.90
N GLY A 674 1.37 -28.91 -35.12
CA GLY A 674 0.80 -29.92 -34.22
C GLY A 674 1.31 -29.73 -32.78
N GLU A 675 0.56 -30.26 -31.81
CA GLU A 675 0.80 -29.99 -30.38
C GLU A 675 2.26 -30.21 -29.97
N GLY A 676 2.93 -29.11 -29.57
CA GLY A 676 4.23 -29.13 -28.92
C GLY A 676 5.47 -28.79 -29.77
N ASN A 677 5.38 -28.58 -31.09
CA ASN A 677 6.58 -28.34 -31.91
C ASN A 677 6.44 -27.19 -32.93
N LEU A 678 7.31 -26.16 -32.83
CA LEU A 678 7.35 -25.06 -33.80
C LEU A 678 8.11 -25.45 -35.07
N PRO A 679 7.68 -25.02 -36.27
CA PRO A 679 8.52 -25.08 -37.46
C PRO A 679 9.72 -24.12 -37.34
N GLY A 680 10.89 -24.56 -37.82
CA GLY A 680 12.11 -23.75 -37.81
C GLY A 680 11.95 -22.42 -38.56
N ALA A 681 12.76 -21.44 -38.18
CA ALA A 681 12.61 -20.03 -38.60
C ALA A 681 12.48 -19.80 -40.12
N ALA A 682 13.05 -20.65 -40.98
CA ALA A 682 12.91 -20.58 -42.43
C ALA A 682 11.46 -20.82 -42.93
N VAL A 683 10.70 -21.72 -42.29
CA VAL A 683 9.29 -21.98 -42.61
C VAL A 683 8.42 -20.81 -42.15
N VAL A 684 8.69 -20.30 -40.95
CA VAL A 684 8.03 -19.12 -40.39
C VAL A 684 8.27 -17.89 -41.29
N LEU A 685 9.52 -17.69 -41.75
CA LEU A 685 9.88 -16.66 -42.74
C LEU A 685 9.10 -16.80 -44.04
N ALA A 686 8.99 -18.01 -44.60
CA ALA A 686 8.23 -18.24 -45.83
C ALA A 686 6.74 -17.88 -45.66
N ALA A 687 6.13 -18.24 -44.53
CA ALA A 687 4.75 -17.88 -44.21
C ALA A 687 4.56 -16.37 -44.00
N ILE A 688 5.52 -15.68 -43.35
CA ILE A 688 5.56 -14.21 -43.24
C ILE A 688 5.61 -13.56 -44.62
N TYR A 689 6.52 -13.97 -45.50
CA TYR A 689 6.66 -13.38 -46.84
C TYR A 689 5.47 -13.67 -47.77
N GLN A 690 4.68 -14.71 -47.51
CA GLN A 690 3.43 -14.98 -48.23
C GLN A 690 2.26 -14.12 -47.74
N LYS A 691 2.23 -13.71 -46.46
CA LYS A 691 1.19 -12.83 -45.91
C LYS A 691 1.46 -11.38 -46.30
N LYS A 692 0.50 -10.72 -46.95
CA LYS A 692 0.54 -9.28 -47.24
C LYS A 692 -0.07 -8.48 -46.09
N TYR A 693 0.77 -7.78 -45.35
CA TYR A 693 0.37 -6.94 -44.21
C TYR A 693 -0.18 -5.58 -44.66
N THR A 694 -1.21 -5.09 -43.98
CA THR A 694 -1.60 -3.67 -44.10
C THR A 694 -0.59 -2.78 -43.36
N PRO A 695 -0.43 -1.49 -43.74
CA PRO A 695 0.47 -0.57 -43.02
C PRO A 695 0.18 -0.45 -41.52
N ARG A 696 -1.09 -0.58 -41.11
CA ARG A 696 -1.49 -0.58 -39.70
C ARG A 696 -1.04 -1.84 -38.97
N GLN A 697 -1.16 -3.02 -39.59
CA GLN A 697 -0.63 -4.26 -39.03
C GLN A 697 0.90 -4.22 -38.95
N ALA A 698 1.58 -3.78 -40.00
CA ALA A 698 3.04 -3.62 -40.02
C ALA A 698 3.53 -2.73 -38.86
N GLN A 699 2.88 -1.60 -38.61
CA GLN A 699 3.22 -0.71 -37.50
C GLN A 699 3.01 -1.36 -36.12
N VAL A 700 1.91 -2.09 -35.91
CA VAL A 700 1.64 -2.80 -34.64
C VAL A 700 2.62 -3.96 -34.42
N ILE A 701 2.89 -4.74 -35.47
CA ILE A 701 3.83 -5.86 -35.45
C ILE A 701 5.24 -5.34 -35.15
N ALA A 702 5.71 -4.28 -35.82
CA ALA A 702 7.02 -3.68 -35.56
C ALA A 702 7.16 -3.16 -34.13
N THR A 703 6.12 -2.54 -33.56
CA THR A 703 6.10 -2.09 -32.15
C THR A 703 6.19 -3.27 -31.18
N ASN A 704 5.45 -4.35 -31.44
CA ASN A 704 5.45 -5.52 -30.56
C ASN A 704 6.72 -6.39 -30.71
N VAL A 705 7.30 -6.48 -31.91
CA VAL A 705 8.62 -7.08 -32.16
C VAL A 705 9.71 -6.31 -31.41
N ALA A 706 9.70 -4.97 -31.46
CA ALA A 706 10.68 -4.16 -30.72
C ALA A 706 10.53 -4.35 -29.20
N SER A 707 9.31 -4.44 -28.68
CA SER A 707 9.04 -4.76 -27.26
C SER A 707 9.52 -6.16 -26.88
N PHE A 708 9.28 -7.16 -27.75
CA PHE A 708 9.76 -8.53 -27.55
C PHE A 708 11.30 -8.60 -27.57
N GLN A 709 11.96 -7.91 -28.51
CA GLN A 709 13.42 -7.79 -28.54
C GLN A 709 13.96 -7.10 -27.27
N LYS A 710 13.30 -6.06 -26.76
CA LYS A 710 13.66 -5.37 -25.50
C LYS A 710 13.54 -6.29 -24.28
N GLN A 711 12.57 -7.20 -24.26
CA GLN A 711 12.29 -8.08 -23.11
C GLN A 711 13.00 -9.45 -23.17
N HIS A 712 13.14 -10.03 -24.36
CA HIS A 712 13.60 -11.41 -24.58
C HIS A 712 14.82 -11.51 -25.51
N GLY A 713 15.35 -10.42 -26.08
CA GLY A 713 16.44 -10.45 -27.07
C GLY A 713 17.78 -11.06 -26.61
N GLN A 714 17.94 -11.42 -25.34
CA GLN A 714 19.07 -12.20 -24.83
C GLN A 714 18.84 -13.72 -24.82
N SER A 715 17.59 -14.19 -25.00
CA SER A 715 17.26 -15.62 -25.05
C SER A 715 17.90 -16.29 -26.28
N GLU A 716 18.13 -17.60 -26.21
CA GLU A 716 18.62 -18.41 -27.33
C GLU A 716 17.55 -18.52 -28.43
N PHE A 717 16.31 -18.82 -28.04
CA PHE A 717 15.15 -18.84 -28.93
C PHE A 717 14.96 -17.51 -29.69
N ALA A 718 15.15 -16.37 -29.02
CA ALA A 718 15.03 -15.06 -29.66
C ALA A 718 16.14 -14.79 -30.72
N ARG A 719 17.27 -15.51 -30.68
CA ARG A 719 18.34 -15.45 -31.69
C ARG A 719 18.03 -16.36 -32.88
N ASP A 720 17.59 -17.59 -32.62
CA ASP A 720 17.24 -18.56 -33.68
C ASP A 720 16.12 -18.03 -34.59
N TYR A 721 15.17 -17.29 -34.02
CA TYR A 721 14.08 -16.64 -34.75
C TYR A 721 14.34 -15.15 -35.04
N ALA A 722 15.55 -14.63 -34.84
CA ALA A 722 15.89 -13.21 -35.07
C ALA A 722 15.63 -12.77 -36.52
N ALA A 723 15.87 -13.65 -37.50
CA ALA A 723 15.55 -13.37 -38.90
C ALA A 723 14.03 -13.25 -39.13
N ALA A 724 13.22 -14.11 -38.51
CA ALA A 724 11.75 -14.03 -38.58
C ALA A 724 11.21 -12.77 -37.87
N LEU A 725 11.78 -12.40 -36.72
CA LEU A 725 11.50 -11.12 -36.05
C LEU A 725 11.84 -9.93 -36.96
N ALA A 726 13.00 -9.95 -37.63
CA ALA A 726 13.38 -8.90 -38.57
C ALA A 726 12.45 -8.81 -39.78
N ALA A 727 11.98 -9.94 -40.33
CA ALA A 727 11.02 -9.95 -41.44
C ALA A 727 9.63 -9.40 -41.02
N LEU A 728 9.15 -9.79 -39.84
CA LEU A 728 7.94 -9.20 -39.23
C LEU A 728 8.06 -7.67 -39.10
N GLN A 729 9.26 -7.16 -38.78
CA GLN A 729 9.57 -5.74 -38.62
C GLN A 729 9.78 -4.99 -39.96
N GLN A 730 10.04 -5.70 -41.07
CA GLN A 730 10.41 -5.11 -42.37
C GLN A 730 9.29 -5.13 -43.42
N SER A 731 8.16 -5.77 -43.13
CA SER A 731 7.05 -5.90 -44.10
C SER A 731 6.31 -4.58 -44.37
N ALA A 732 6.04 -4.28 -45.66
CA ALA A 732 5.23 -3.15 -46.15
C ALA A 732 5.78 -1.71 -45.93
N ALA A 733 7.04 -1.53 -46.33
CA ALA A 733 7.85 -0.31 -46.52
C ALA A 733 7.19 1.05 -46.88
N VAL A 734 7.97 2.12 -46.67
CA VAL A 734 7.80 3.52 -47.13
C VAL A 734 7.96 3.63 -48.66
N ALA A 735 7.07 3.01 -49.44
CA ALA A 735 7.30 2.77 -50.88
C ALA A 735 6.03 2.80 -51.77
N SER A 736 5.19 3.83 -51.67
CA SER A 736 4.25 4.22 -52.75
C SER A 736 3.83 5.69 -52.64
N GLY A 737 4.68 6.59 -53.13
CA GLY A 737 4.49 8.05 -53.02
C GLY A 737 5.82 8.78 -52.98
N GLY A 738 6.58 8.70 -54.08
CA GLY A 738 7.89 9.35 -54.25
C GLY A 738 7.98 10.10 -55.58
N ASP A 739 9.16 10.64 -55.85
CA ASP A 739 9.55 11.46 -57.01
C ASP A 739 8.86 12.86 -57.04
N GLU A 740 9.58 14.00 -57.01
CA GLU A 740 11.02 14.29 -56.95
C GLU A 740 11.28 15.47 -55.98
N PHE A 741 12.52 15.66 -55.48
CA PHE A 741 13.36 16.84 -55.78
C PHE A 741 14.72 16.86 -55.03
N ALA A 742 15.62 17.73 -55.52
CA ALA A 742 17.01 17.90 -55.10
C ALA A 742 17.20 18.59 -53.72
N PRO A 743 18.40 18.52 -53.09
CA PRO A 743 18.60 18.96 -51.71
C PRO A 743 18.78 20.48 -51.50
N ALA A 744 18.52 20.90 -50.25
CA ALA A 744 18.92 22.15 -49.59
C ALA A 744 18.09 23.44 -49.81
N SER A 745 16.88 23.48 -49.22
CA SER A 745 16.37 24.67 -48.50
C SER A 745 15.23 24.33 -47.51
N GLU A 746 15.40 24.65 -46.22
CA GLU A 746 14.37 24.66 -45.15
C GLU A 746 13.53 25.97 -45.17
N PRO A 747 12.50 26.20 -44.31
CA PRO A 747 11.73 25.34 -43.37
C PRO A 747 10.18 25.46 -43.63
N PRO A 748 9.19 25.09 -42.75
CA PRO A 748 9.25 24.51 -41.39
C PRO A 748 8.41 23.23 -41.13
N SER A 749 8.58 22.68 -39.92
CA SER A 749 8.01 21.42 -39.41
C SER A 749 7.20 21.61 -38.11
N SER A 750 6.15 20.80 -37.86
CA SER A 750 5.45 20.73 -36.57
C SER A 750 5.40 19.34 -35.91
N ALA A 751 6.29 18.43 -36.30
CA ALA A 751 6.63 17.22 -35.55
C ALA A 751 8.14 17.17 -35.30
N ARG A 752 8.66 18.09 -34.47
CA ARG A 752 10.08 18.03 -34.07
C ARG A 752 10.32 16.73 -33.32
N ARG A 753 11.32 15.96 -33.75
CA ARG A 753 12.02 15.03 -32.86
C ARG A 753 12.43 15.82 -31.61
N ALA A 754 12.16 15.28 -30.42
CA ALA A 754 12.88 15.70 -29.22
C ALA A 754 14.38 15.65 -29.53
N ARG A 755 15.13 16.71 -29.19
CA ARG A 755 16.56 16.78 -29.52
C ARG A 755 17.32 15.63 -28.86
N PRO A 756 18.48 15.18 -29.41
CA PRO A 756 19.34 14.22 -28.74
C PRO A 756 19.60 14.60 -27.28
N ASP A 757 19.83 15.89 -27.04
CA ASP A 757 19.98 16.56 -25.75
C ASP A 757 18.82 16.26 -24.77
N THR A 758 17.58 16.17 -25.26
CA THR A 758 16.38 15.91 -24.46
C THR A 758 16.29 14.46 -24.02
N ALA A 759 16.48 13.52 -24.95
CA ALA A 759 16.49 12.09 -24.64
C ALA A 759 17.66 11.73 -23.72
N ALA A 760 18.84 12.33 -23.96
CA ALA A 760 20.00 12.21 -23.09
C ALA A 760 19.72 12.77 -21.69
N ALA A 761 19.13 13.96 -21.56
CA ALA A 761 18.81 14.54 -20.24
C ALA A 761 17.77 13.69 -19.47
N GLN A 762 16.77 13.13 -20.15
CA GLN A 762 15.80 12.22 -19.55
C GLN A 762 16.47 10.91 -19.07
N GLN A 763 17.27 10.27 -19.93
CA GLN A 763 18.00 9.05 -19.59
C GLN A 763 19.00 9.28 -18.44
N GLU A 764 19.66 10.44 -18.42
CA GLU A 764 20.60 10.80 -17.36
C GLU A 764 19.89 11.12 -16.03
N LEU A 765 18.70 11.74 -16.04
CA LEU A 765 17.88 11.93 -14.84
C LEU A 765 17.44 10.59 -14.24
N LEU A 766 17.00 9.65 -15.09
CA LEU A 766 16.64 8.29 -14.67
C LEU A 766 17.85 7.55 -14.08
N ALA A 767 18.99 7.56 -14.76
CA ALA A 767 20.22 6.92 -14.29
C ALA A 767 20.77 7.53 -12.98
N ARG A 768 20.60 8.85 -12.79
CA ARG A 768 21.07 9.56 -11.58
C ARG A 768 20.15 9.37 -10.36
N ASN A 769 18.87 9.03 -10.53
CA ASN A 769 17.89 9.01 -9.44
C ASN A 769 17.11 7.69 -9.39
N LEU A 770 17.48 6.80 -8.45
CA LEU A 770 16.97 5.42 -8.36
C LEU A 770 15.44 5.29 -8.23
N GLY A 771 14.76 6.32 -7.71
CA GLY A 771 13.30 6.37 -7.60
C GLY A 771 12.58 7.08 -8.75
N LEU A 772 13.27 7.40 -9.86
CA LEU A 772 12.66 7.90 -11.09
C LEU A 772 12.51 6.77 -12.12
N THR A 773 11.39 6.79 -12.82
CA THR A 773 10.98 5.86 -13.88
C THR A 773 10.27 6.64 -14.99
N GLU A 774 9.99 5.99 -16.12
CA GLU A 774 9.21 6.57 -17.23
C GLU A 774 7.77 6.98 -16.81
N TYR A 775 7.29 6.58 -15.62
CA TYR A 775 5.93 6.86 -15.11
C TYR A 775 5.84 8.04 -14.13
N ASN A 776 6.96 8.51 -13.57
CA ASN A 776 7.01 9.63 -12.62
C ASN A 776 8.04 10.72 -13.01
N VAL A 777 8.37 10.73 -14.29
CA VAL A 777 9.15 11.75 -15.00
C VAL A 777 8.33 12.20 -16.20
N SER A 778 7.82 13.45 -16.19
CA SER A 778 7.09 14.03 -17.32
C SER A 778 7.92 15.11 -18.02
N PHE A 779 7.79 15.19 -19.34
CA PHE A 779 8.42 16.20 -20.19
C PHE A 779 7.35 16.78 -21.11
N THR A 780 7.11 18.09 -21.05
CA THR A 780 6.22 18.80 -22.00
C THR A 780 7.06 19.64 -22.95
N THR A 781 6.82 19.50 -24.24
CA THR A 781 7.42 20.33 -25.28
C THR A 781 6.47 21.38 -25.83
N ASP A 782 7.01 22.45 -26.39
CA ASP A 782 6.26 23.39 -27.25
C ASP A 782 6.02 22.81 -28.66
N ASP A 783 5.31 23.55 -29.52
CA ASP A 783 5.12 23.21 -30.95
C ASP A 783 6.45 23.09 -31.72
N ASN A 784 7.52 23.64 -31.14
CA ASN A 784 8.89 23.56 -31.62
C ASN A 784 9.64 22.32 -31.09
N GLY A 785 9.01 21.41 -30.34
CA GLY A 785 9.65 20.22 -29.76
C GLY A 785 10.76 20.52 -28.75
N ARG A 786 10.81 21.74 -28.22
CA ARG A 786 11.74 22.17 -27.16
C ARG A 786 11.08 21.89 -25.82
N VAL A 787 11.82 21.34 -24.86
CA VAL A 787 11.29 21.09 -23.51
C VAL A 787 11.01 22.42 -22.81
N VAL A 788 9.74 22.67 -22.49
CA VAL A 788 9.28 23.86 -21.75
C VAL A 788 8.83 23.55 -20.33
N ARG A 789 8.49 22.29 -20.01
CA ARG A 789 8.18 21.82 -18.65
C ARG A 789 8.80 20.46 -18.38
N VAL A 790 9.29 20.25 -17.16
CA VAL A 790 9.69 18.94 -16.63
C VAL A 790 9.10 18.75 -15.23
N GLU A 791 8.60 17.55 -14.96
CA GLU A 791 8.09 17.17 -13.63
C GLU A 791 8.74 15.86 -13.16
N LEU A 792 9.26 15.85 -11.93
CA LEU A 792 10.02 14.77 -11.31
C LEU A 792 9.40 14.47 -9.94
N ILE A 793 8.68 13.36 -9.81
CA ILE A 793 7.88 13.05 -8.61
C ILE A 793 8.42 11.79 -7.91
N SER A 794 9.30 11.95 -6.92
CA SER A 794 9.92 10.83 -6.21
C SER A 794 10.47 11.19 -4.83
N THR A 795 10.37 10.26 -3.88
CA THR A 795 11.01 10.29 -2.56
C THR A 795 12.53 10.23 -2.61
N ASP A 796 13.11 9.80 -3.73
CA ASP A 796 14.55 9.53 -3.89
C ASP A 796 15.21 10.45 -4.94
N LEU A 797 14.49 11.49 -5.38
CA LEU A 797 15.01 12.56 -6.22
C LEU A 797 16.14 13.30 -5.49
N LYS A 798 17.36 13.26 -6.03
CA LYS A 798 18.60 13.84 -5.46
C LYS A 798 19.38 14.75 -6.39
N ASP A 799 19.39 14.49 -7.70
CA ASP A 799 20.27 15.15 -8.67
C ASP A 799 19.49 15.58 -9.92
N ILE A 800 19.46 16.89 -10.16
CA ILE A 800 18.78 17.54 -11.29
C ILE A 800 19.76 18.18 -12.29
N LYS A 801 21.05 17.83 -12.24
CA LYS A 801 22.10 18.37 -13.15
C LYS A 801 21.74 18.34 -14.64
N PRO A 802 21.07 17.31 -15.20
CA PRO A 802 20.74 17.31 -16.63
C PRO A 802 19.77 18.42 -17.05
N LEU A 803 19.00 19.02 -16.12
CA LEU A 803 18.12 20.15 -16.43
C LEU A 803 18.89 21.39 -16.90
N ALA A 804 20.17 21.54 -16.54
CA ALA A 804 21.02 22.67 -16.95
C ALA A 804 21.22 22.74 -18.49
N GLY A 805 21.06 21.62 -19.20
CA GLY A 805 21.11 21.60 -20.68
C GLY A 805 19.85 22.18 -21.34
N LEU A 806 18.72 22.23 -20.63
CA LEU A 806 17.40 22.55 -21.17
C LEU A 806 17.14 24.07 -21.18
N LYS A 807 17.88 24.80 -22.02
CA LYS A 807 17.84 26.28 -22.09
C LYS A 807 16.45 26.88 -22.40
N ASP A 808 15.58 26.12 -23.04
CA ASP A 808 14.21 26.51 -23.38
C ASP A 808 13.19 26.28 -22.25
N LEU A 809 13.61 25.68 -21.13
CA LEU A 809 12.75 25.33 -20.00
C LEU A 809 12.07 26.58 -19.38
N ARG A 810 10.80 26.43 -19.02
CA ARG A 810 9.95 27.49 -18.42
C ARG A 810 9.29 27.06 -17.11
N ALA A 811 9.09 25.76 -16.88
CA ALA A 811 8.54 25.23 -15.64
C ALA A 811 9.29 23.98 -15.14
N VAL A 812 9.52 23.89 -13.83
CA VAL A 812 10.10 22.72 -13.17
C VAL A 812 9.27 22.35 -11.95
N VAL A 813 8.84 21.10 -11.87
CA VAL A 813 8.26 20.51 -10.65
C VAL A 813 9.17 19.40 -10.15
N CYS A 814 9.71 19.56 -8.95
CA CYS A 814 10.40 18.52 -8.20
C CYS A 814 9.60 18.27 -6.93
N ALA A 815 9.03 17.08 -6.75
CA ALA A 815 8.18 16.78 -5.61
C ALA A 815 8.50 15.42 -4.98
N ALA A 816 8.56 15.35 -3.65
CA ALA A 816 8.24 14.10 -2.96
C ALA A 816 6.71 13.96 -2.87
N ILE A 817 6.23 12.72 -2.81
CA ILE A 817 4.82 12.43 -2.53
C ILE A 817 4.55 12.86 -1.07
N PRO A 818 3.55 13.74 -0.80
CA PRO A 818 3.19 14.07 0.57
C PRO A 818 2.71 12.80 1.30
N PRO A 819 3.00 12.64 2.61
CA PRO A 819 2.55 11.47 3.36
C PRO A 819 1.02 11.40 3.32
N SER A 820 0.48 10.23 3.01
CA SER A 820 -0.97 9.98 2.97
C SER A 820 -1.64 10.01 4.35
N GLU A 821 -0.84 10.14 5.41
CA GLU A 821 -1.30 10.12 6.80
C GLU A 821 -0.71 11.29 7.60
N TRP A 822 -1.55 12.00 8.35
CA TRP A 822 -1.14 12.98 9.38
C TRP A 822 -0.55 12.28 10.63
N ARG A 823 0.25 11.24 10.43
CA ARG A 823 0.82 10.35 11.47
C ARG A 823 2.30 10.02 11.24
N GLU A 824 2.77 10.07 9.99
CA GLU A 824 4.19 9.91 9.67
C GLU A 824 4.84 11.25 9.33
N ALA A 825 6.16 11.37 9.60
CA ALA A 825 6.91 12.55 9.20
C ALA A 825 7.10 12.56 7.66
N PRO A 826 6.89 13.68 6.96
CA PRO A 826 6.96 13.73 5.50
C PRO A 826 8.36 13.31 5.01
N VAL A 827 8.39 12.28 4.15
CA VAL A 827 9.61 11.71 3.56
C VAL A 827 10.19 12.70 2.56
N GLN A 828 11.06 13.59 3.03
CA GLN A 828 11.63 14.63 2.17
C GLN A 828 12.60 14.06 1.14
N ALA A 829 12.37 14.36 -0.14
CA ALA A 829 13.27 14.01 -1.23
C ALA A 829 14.67 14.58 -1.00
N PRO A 830 15.75 13.79 -1.18
CA PRO A 830 17.12 14.19 -0.88
C PRO A 830 17.65 15.40 -1.66
N LEU A 831 16.97 15.85 -2.73
CA LEU A 831 17.30 17.03 -3.52
C LEU A 831 17.51 18.28 -2.65
N SER A 832 18.69 18.88 -2.78
CA SER A 832 19.07 20.10 -2.07
C SER A 832 19.83 21.13 -2.90
N ASP A 833 20.45 20.71 -4.02
CA ASP A 833 21.23 21.58 -4.92
C ASP A 833 20.35 22.13 -6.06
N LEU A 834 20.17 23.46 -6.09
CA LEU A 834 19.47 24.17 -7.16
C LEU A 834 20.42 24.80 -8.19
N SER A 835 21.74 24.65 -8.05
CA SER A 835 22.73 25.20 -8.99
C SER A 835 22.46 24.84 -10.46
N PRO A 836 21.95 23.63 -10.82
CA PRO A 836 21.59 23.29 -12.20
C PRO A 836 20.50 24.16 -12.83
N LEU A 837 19.66 24.85 -12.04
CA LEU A 837 18.63 25.74 -12.56
C LEU A 837 19.17 27.14 -12.88
N LYS A 838 20.32 27.52 -12.31
CA LYS A 838 20.84 28.90 -12.32
C LYS A 838 21.04 29.42 -13.75
N GLY A 839 20.36 30.52 -14.07
CA GLY A 839 20.42 31.17 -15.39
C GLY A 839 19.39 30.67 -16.40
N LEU A 840 18.56 29.66 -16.08
CA LEU A 840 17.41 29.29 -16.91
C LEU A 840 16.30 30.35 -16.80
N LEU A 841 15.59 30.60 -17.90
CA LEU A 841 14.50 31.59 -17.98
C LEU A 841 13.15 31.01 -17.49
N LEU A 842 13.18 30.44 -16.28
CA LEU A 842 12.02 29.81 -15.65
C LEU A 842 10.94 30.85 -15.27
N ARG A 843 9.69 30.41 -15.33
CA ARG A 843 8.48 31.13 -14.89
C ARG A 843 7.79 30.43 -13.71
N GLU A 844 7.97 29.12 -13.58
CA GLU A 844 7.40 28.31 -12.51
C GLU A 844 8.45 27.35 -11.95
N VAL A 845 8.58 27.31 -10.62
CA VAL A 845 9.38 26.32 -9.89
C VAL A 845 8.55 25.79 -8.73
N ALA A 846 8.43 24.48 -8.59
CA ALA A 846 7.85 23.83 -7.42
C ALA A 846 8.83 22.79 -6.87
N LEU A 847 9.08 22.82 -5.56
CA LEU A 847 10.11 22.02 -4.88
C LEU A 847 9.54 21.22 -3.69
N ASN A 848 8.26 20.84 -3.80
CA ASN A 848 7.44 20.28 -2.72
C ASN A 848 8.14 19.13 -1.96
N TYR A 849 8.23 19.24 -0.64
CA TYR A 849 8.80 18.22 0.23
C TYR A 849 10.23 17.77 -0.16
N THR A 850 11.07 18.68 -0.65
CA THR A 850 12.51 18.42 -0.88
C THR A 850 13.37 18.86 0.32
N ARG A 851 14.69 18.65 0.27
CA ARG A 851 15.66 19.10 1.30
C ARG A 851 16.36 20.42 0.93
N VAL A 852 15.85 21.15 -0.05
CA VAL A 852 16.30 22.48 -0.47
C VAL A 852 16.32 23.45 0.71
N LYS A 853 17.42 24.21 0.82
CA LYS A 853 17.65 25.24 1.84
C LYS A 853 18.07 26.58 1.23
N ASP A 854 18.98 26.52 0.27
CA ASP A 854 19.51 27.69 -0.43
C ASP A 854 18.65 28.03 -1.65
N LEU A 855 18.29 29.31 -1.76
CA LEU A 855 17.53 29.89 -2.86
C LEU A 855 18.39 30.80 -3.75
N ALA A 856 19.67 31.04 -3.43
CA ALA A 856 20.56 31.88 -4.23
C ALA A 856 20.68 31.46 -5.71
N PRO A 857 20.57 30.17 -6.11
CA PRO A 857 20.51 29.79 -7.52
C PRO A 857 19.28 30.31 -8.29
N LEU A 858 18.19 30.66 -7.59
CA LEU A 858 16.96 31.23 -8.17
C LEU A 858 16.94 32.78 -8.14
N ALA A 859 17.88 33.42 -7.45
CA ALA A 859 17.87 34.86 -7.22
C ALA A 859 17.89 35.64 -8.54
N GLY A 860 16.96 36.61 -8.68
CA GLY A 860 16.83 37.43 -9.88
C GLY A 860 16.20 36.74 -11.10
N MET A 861 15.75 35.48 -10.98
CA MET A 861 15.02 34.80 -12.06
C MET A 861 13.67 35.46 -12.39
N PRO A 862 13.17 35.34 -13.63
CA PRO A 862 11.89 35.91 -14.05
C PRO A 862 10.67 35.05 -13.63
N LEU A 863 10.75 34.38 -12.47
CA LEU A 863 9.69 33.52 -11.92
C LEU A 863 8.43 34.33 -11.61
N THR A 864 7.28 33.77 -12.00
CA THR A 864 5.94 34.26 -11.64
C THR A 864 5.23 33.37 -10.62
N ARG A 865 5.60 32.08 -10.54
CA ARG A 865 5.09 31.12 -9.55
C ARG A 865 6.25 30.39 -8.87
N LEU A 866 6.20 30.28 -7.54
CA LEU A 866 7.18 29.53 -6.75
C LEU A 866 6.50 28.77 -5.61
N ASN A 867 6.69 27.46 -5.53
CA ASN A 867 6.22 26.62 -4.43
C ASN A 867 7.40 25.95 -3.71
N LEU A 868 7.51 26.21 -2.40
CA LEU A 868 8.55 25.70 -1.50
C LEU A 868 7.95 24.88 -0.34
N ASP A 869 6.70 24.42 -0.47
CA ASP A 869 5.97 23.75 0.60
C ASP A 869 6.71 22.51 1.12
N GLY A 870 6.86 22.42 2.44
CA GLY A 870 7.53 21.32 3.11
C GLY A 870 9.01 21.17 2.77
N THR A 871 9.70 22.19 2.24
CA THR A 871 11.16 22.19 2.03
C THR A 871 11.95 22.36 3.34
N LYS A 872 13.18 22.90 3.29
CA LYS A 872 13.99 23.29 4.45
C LYS A 872 14.51 24.74 4.35
N VAL A 873 13.88 25.55 3.50
CA VAL A 873 14.13 27.00 3.38
C VAL A 873 13.67 27.71 4.64
N THR A 874 14.51 28.63 5.14
CA THR A 874 14.21 29.54 6.27
C THR A 874 14.52 31.00 5.95
N ASP A 875 15.40 31.25 4.98
CA ASP A 875 15.78 32.58 4.48
C ASP A 875 15.12 32.85 3.12
N LEU A 876 14.47 34.01 3.00
CA LEU A 876 13.79 34.47 1.78
C LEU A 876 14.54 35.60 1.06
N TRP A 877 15.72 36.03 1.51
CA TRP A 877 16.42 37.20 0.95
C TRP A 877 16.74 37.08 -0.54
N ALA A 878 16.98 35.85 -1.03
CA ALA A 878 17.17 35.56 -2.46
C ALA A 878 15.92 35.88 -3.33
N LEU A 879 14.72 35.95 -2.74
CA LEU A 879 13.47 36.26 -3.45
C LEU A 879 13.23 37.76 -3.62
N LYS A 880 13.99 38.62 -2.94
CA LYS A 880 13.72 40.06 -2.85
C LYS A 880 13.65 40.72 -4.22
N GLY A 881 12.50 41.28 -4.56
CA GLY A 881 12.27 42.00 -5.83
C GLY A 881 12.04 41.12 -7.06
N MET A 882 11.91 39.81 -6.91
CA MET A 882 11.52 38.91 -8.02
C MET A 882 10.06 39.16 -8.47
N PRO A 883 9.70 38.91 -9.74
CA PRO A 883 8.37 39.19 -10.28
C PRO A 883 7.31 38.13 -9.92
N LEU A 884 7.38 37.55 -8.71
CA LEU A 884 6.46 36.52 -8.25
C LEU A 884 5.04 37.08 -8.06
N LYS A 885 4.06 36.39 -8.66
CA LYS A 885 2.62 36.59 -8.43
C LYS A 885 2.07 35.58 -7.42
N GLU A 886 2.56 34.36 -7.44
CA GLU A 886 2.11 33.30 -6.53
C GLU A 886 3.31 32.67 -5.81
N LEU A 887 3.27 32.65 -4.48
CA LEU A 887 4.33 32.12 -3.62
C LEU A 887 3.72 31.21 -2.54
N SER A 888 4.27 30.00 -2.40
CA SER A 888 3.87 29.05 -1.38
C SER A 888 5.07 28.65 -0.51
N LEU A 889 4.90 28.79 0.80
CA LEU A 889 5.90 28.65 1.87
C LEU A 889 5.36 27.75 3.00
N GLY A 890 4.44 26.84 2.68
CA GLY A 890 3.75 25.98 3.64
C GLY A 890 4.71 25.05 4.39
N HIS A 891 4.46 24.81 5.68
CA HIS A 891 5.25 23.87 6.51
C HIS A 891 6.76 24.21 6.61
N LEU A 892 7.13 25.50 6.65
CA LEU A 892 8.51 25.98 6.77
C LEU A 892 8.78 26.74 8.09
N ASP A 893 10.01 26.66 8.62
CA ASP A 893 10.49 27.53 9.71
C ASP A 893 10.91 28.92 9.17
N VAL A 894 10.02 29.51 8.37
CA VAL A 894 10.09 30.91 7.92
C VAL A 894 9.45 31.78 9.01
N ARG A 895 10.12 32.90 9.32
CA ARG A 895 9.69 33.87 10.35
C ARG A 895 9.61 35.30 9.86
N ASP A 896 10.38 35.62 8.81
CA ASP A 896 10.65 36.99 8.39
C ASP A 896 10.21 37.20 6.93
N LEU A 897 9.24 38.08 6.73
CA LEU A 897 8.65 38.38 5.43
C LEU A 897 9.22 39.66 4.79
N ARG A 898 10.23 40.32 5.39
CA ARG A 898 10.83 41.57 4.88
C ARG A 898 11.33 41.51 3.42
N PRO A 899 11.75 40.37 2.84
CA PRO A 899 12.07 40.27 1.41
C PRO A 899 10.86 40.41 0.48
N LEU A 900 9.66 40.12 0.97
CA LEU A 900 8.41 40.15 0.20
C LEU A 900 7.83 41.55 0.03
N ALA A 901 8.36 42.54 0.76
CA ALA A 901 7.92 43.92 0.72
C ALA A 901 8.06 44.52 -0.69
N GLY A 902 6.94 45.00 -1.24
CA GLY A 902 6.86 45.61 -2.59
C GLY A 902 6.85 44.64 -3.78
N MET A 903 6.81 43.32 -3.57
CA MET A 903 6.73 42.33 -4.66
C MET A 903 5.34 42.30 -5.33
N PRO A 904 5.20 41.87 -6.60
CA PRO A 904 3.92 41.87 -7.32
C PRO A 904 3.01 40.67 -6.96
N LEU A 905 2.99 40.25 -5.69
CA LEU A 905 2.27 39.08 -5.21
C LEU A 905 0.74 39.29 -5.22
N GLU A 906 0.04 38.34 -5.83
CA GLU A 906 -1.42 38.21 -5.86
C GLU A 906 -1.92 37.06 -4.97
N SER A 907 -1.07 36.04 -4.70
CA SER A 907 -1.40 34.88 -3.88
C SER A 907 -0.22 34.48 -3.01
N LEU A 908 -0.43 34.34 -1.70
CA LEU A 908 0.60 33.94 -0.74
C LEU A 908 0.09 32.85 0.22
N ASN A 909 0.81 31.74 0.33
CA ASN A 909 0.62 30.72 1.35
C ASN A 909 1.82 30.70 2.30
N ILE A 910 1.57 30.88 3.60
CA ILE A 910 2.51 30.83 4.73
C ILE A 910 1.95 29.92 5.85
N SER A 911 1.13 28.93 5.50
CA SER A 911 0.54 28.01 6.47
C SER A 911 1.56 27.10 7.16
N HIS A 912 1.31 26.75 8.43
CA HIS A 912 2.22 25.95 9.26
C HIS A 912 3.65 26.54 9.35
N THR A 913 3.77 27.86 9.47
CA THR A 913 5.04 28.58 9.64
C THR A 913 5.22 29.20 11.04
N GLU A 914 6.40 29.74 11.31
CA GLU A 914 6.72 30.49 12.52
C GLU A 914 6.58 32.02 12.33
N VAL A 915 5.92 32.47 11.24
CA VAL A 915 5.63 33.89 10.98
C VAL A 915 4.72 34.49 12.06
N MET A 916 5.13 35.65 12.58
CA MET A 916 4.36 36.46 13.54
C MET A 916 3.98 37.84 13.01
N ASP A 917 4.86 38.48 12.22
CA ASP A 917 4.68 39.85 11.72
C ASP A 917 4.24 39.84 10.24
N LEU A 918 3.10 40.46 9.95
CA LEU A 918 2.58 40.67 8.60
C LEU A 918 2.92 42.05 8.03
N THR A 919 3.51 42.96 8.82
CA THR A 919 3.86 44.33 8.39
C THR A 919 4.63 44.40 7.06
N PRO A 920 5.56 43.48 6.73
CA PRO A 920 6.21 43.46 5.42
C PRO A 920 5.28 43.29 4.21
N LEU A 921 4.07 42.77 4.40
CA LEU A 921 3.08 42.61 3.33
C LEU A 921 2.27 43.90 3.09
N SER A 922 2.41 44.95 3.91
CA SER A 922 1.60 46.17 3.82
C SER A 922 1.69 46.80 2.42
N GLY A 923 0.54 47.06 1.79
CA GLY A 923 0.45 47.66 0.45
C GLY A 923 0.65 46.69 -0.72
N LEU A 924 0.87 45.39 -0.48
CA LEU A 924 0.85 44.38 -1.54
C LEU A 924 -0.57 44.20 -2.14
N LYS A 925 -0.64 43.82 -3.41
CA LYS A 925 -1.91 43.57 -4.13
C LYS A 925 -2.40 42.12 -4.00
N LEU A 926 -2.27 41.56 -2.80
CA LEU A 926 -2.71 40.21 -2.48
C LEU A 926 -4.24 40.09 -2.63
N LYS A 927 -4.67 39.10 -3.42
CA LYS A 927 -6.05 38.64 -3.56
C LYS A 927 -6.34 37.44 -2.67
N ARG A 928 -5.33 36.60 -2.41
CA ARG A 928 -5.44 35.40 -1.57
C ARG A 928 -4.30 35.33 -0.56
N LEU A 929 -4.62 35.12 0.72
CA LEU A 929 -3.65 34.88 1.78
C LEU A 929 -4.05 33.67 2.63
N THR A 930 -3.23 32.62 2.60
CA THR A 930 -3.38 31.42 3.43
C THR A 930 -2.29 31.43 4.49
N ALA A 931 -2.65 31.62 5.74
CA ALA A 931 -1.72 31.70 6.88
C ALA A 931 -2.12 30.76 8.04
N SER A 932 -2.89 29.71 7.73
CA SER A 932 -3.38 28.77 8.74
C SER A 932 -2.25 28.11 9.55
N ALA A 933 -2.45 27.93 10.86
CA ALA A 933 -1.48 27.35 11.80
C ALA A 933 -0.12 28.09 11.90
N SER A 934 -0.05 29.34 11.43
CA SER A 934 1.07 30.25 11.70
C SER A 934 0.94 30.91 13.08
N LYS A 935 1.91 31.77 13.45
CA LYS A 935 1.97 32.40 14.79
C LYS A 935 1.38 33.81 14.85
N ILE A 936 0.79 34.29 13.75
CA ILE A 936 0.21 35.64 13.62
C ILE A 936 -0.90 35.90 14.66
N SER A 937 -1.03 37.17 15.04
CA SER A 937 -2.10 37.67 15.93
C SER A 937 -2.64 39.04 15.54
N ASP A 938 -1.87 39.86 14.83
CA ASP A 938 -2.28 41.16 14.31
C ASP A 938 -2.52 41.08 12.79
N LEU A 939 -3.62 41.67 12.33
CA LEU A 939 -4.01 41.73 10.92
C LEU A 939 -3.86 43.15 10.32
N LYS A 940 -3.37 44.13 11.10
CA LYS A 940 -3.27 45.56 10.70
C LYS A 940 -2.59 45.79 9.35
N ALA A 941 -1.61 44.97 9.00
CA ALA A 941 -0.92 45.02 7.71
C ALA A 941 -1.82 44.74 6.49
N LEU A 942 -2.95 44.06 6.68
CA LEU A 942 -3.90 43.69 5.62
C LEU A 942 -4.92 44.80 5.29
N THR A 943 -4.93 45.88 6.07
CA THR A 943 -5.87 47.00 5.88
C THR A 943 -5.72 47.60 4.47
N HIS A 944 -6.83 47.82 3.79
CA HIS A 944 -6.92 48.30 2.39
C HIS A 944 -6.33 47.37 1.30
N MET A 945 -6.06 46.09 1.58
CA MET A 945 -5.68 45.13 0.53
C MET A 945 -6.86 44.70 -0.35
N PRO A 946 -6.64 44.34 -1.63
CA PRO A 946 -7.66 43.77 -2.51
C PRO A 946 -7.90 42.27 -2.24
N LEU A 947 -7.93 41.87 -0.96
CA LEU A 947 -8.13 40.48 -0.55
C LEU A 947 -9.56 40.02 -0.83
N VAL A 948 -9.67 38.85 -1.46
CA VAL A 948 -10.92 38.14 -1.79
C VAL A 948 -11.02 36.85 -0.96
N ASP A 949 -9.89 36.21 -0.65
CA ASP A 949 -9.82 34.99 0.15
C ASP A 949 -8.75 35.10 1.25
N LEU A 950 -9.13 34.83 2.50
CA LEU A 950 -8.25 34.93 3.67
C LEU A 950 -8.49 33.75 4.62
N ASN A 951 -7.47 32.91 4.81
CA ASN A 951 -7.51 31.82 5.79
C ASN A 951 -6.44 32.07 6.87
N VAL A 952 -6.89 32.36 8.09
CA VAL A 952 -6.03 32.54 9.29
C VAL A 952 -6.40 31.55 10.39
N SER A 953 -6.97 30.41 10.03
CA SER A 953 -7.41 29.37 10.97
C SER A 953 -6.24 28.78 11.77
N ARG A 954 -6.43 28.36 13.02
CA ARG A 954 -5.37 27.86 13.94
C ARG A 954 -4.31 28.90 14.32
N THR A 955 -4.62 30.20 14.25
CA THR A 955 -3.72 31.30 14.64
C THR A 955 -4.15 31.97 15.94
N LYS A 956 -3.42 33.01 16.38
CA LYS A 956 -3.70 33.75 17.62
C LYS A 956 -4.55 35.01 17.39
N VAL A 957 -5.06 35.21 16.17
CA VAL A 957 -5.93 36.34 15.79
C VAL A 957 -7.16 36.43 16.70
N ASN A 958 -7.51 37.66 17.09
CA ASN A 958 -8.70 37.98 17.88
C ASN A 958 -9.41 39.27 17.46
N ASP A 959 -8.70 40.21 16.83
CA ASP A 959 -9.22 41.50 16.34
C ASP A 959 -9.41 41.47 14.82
N LEU A 960 -10.66 41.70 14.37
CA LEU A 960 -11.03 41.74 12.96
C LEU A 960 -11.12 43.18 12.39
N ARG A 961 -10.91 44.23 13.19
CA ARG A 961 -11.01 45.64 12.73
C ARG A 961 -10.15 45.96 11.49
N PRO A 962 -8.94 45.38 11.28
CA PRO A 962 -8.19 45.55 10.04
C PRO A 962 -8.87 45.04 8.76
N LEU A 963 -9.89 44.17 8.87
CA LEU A 963 -10.65 43.63 7.73
C LEU A 963 -11.87 44.48 7.36
N THR A 964 -12.15 45.56 8.11
CA THR A 964 -13.34 46.41 7.89
C THR A 964 -13.31 47.02 6.49
N GLY A 965 -14.35 46.77 5.69
CA GLY A 965 -14.49 47.30 4.34
C GLY A 965 -13.62 46.61 3.27
N LEU A 966 -13.01 45.46 3.56
CA LEU A 966 -12.35 44.64 2.52
C LEU A 966 -13.39 43.86 1.69
N ALA A 967 -13.08 43.65 0.42
CA ALA A 967 -13.92 42.92 -0.54
C ALA A 967 -13.77 41.38 -0.43
N LEU A 968 -13.71 40.86 0.80
CA LEU A 968 -13.59 39.43 1.07
C LEU A 968 -14.85 38.67 0.65
N GLU A 969 -14.69 37.66 -0.20
CA GLU A 969 -15.73 36.67 -0.52
C GLU A 969 -15.58 35.39 0.33
N SER A 970 -14.39 35.12 0.87
CA SER A 970 -14.03 33.87 1.54
C SER A 970 -13.13 34.15 2.75
N LEU A 971 -13.54 33.70 3.94
CA LEU A 971 -12.84 33.95 5.19
C LEU A 971 -12.90 32.73 6.12
N SER A 972 -11.73 32.20 6.51
CA SER A 972 -11.62 31.09 7.48
C SER A 972 -10.83 31.55 8.71
N LEU A 973 -11.51 31.46 9.86
CA LEU A 973 -11.14 31.88 11.21
C LEU A 973 -11.24 30.71 12.21
N SER A 974 -11.33 29.47 11.73
CA SER A 974 -11.48 28.29 12.59
C SER A 974 -10.31 28.15 13.57
N GLN A 975 -10.56 27.71 14.80
CA GLN A 975 -9.52 27.54 15.83
C GLN A 975 -8.73 28.83 16.11
N THR A 976 -9.40 30.00 16.05
CA THR A 976 -8.86 31.32 16.42
C THR A 976 -9.52 31.87 17.70
N ARG A 977 -9.07 33.04 18.17
CA ARG A 977 -9.55 33.70 19.40
C ARG A 977 -10.50 34.87 19.12
N VAL A 978 -11.10 34.90 17.93
CA VAL A 978 -12.10 35.88 17.52
C VAL A 978 -13.35 35.75 18.39
N ARG A 979 -13.97 36.89 18.70
CA ARG A 979 -15.19 37.00 19.52
C ARG A 979 -16.20 38.01 18.97
N ASP A 980 -15.69 39.13 18.46
CA ASP A 980 -16.46 40.19 17.82
C ASP A 980 -16.42 40.04 16.30
N LEU A 981 -17.60 39.93 15.68
CA LEU A 981 -17.78 39.86 14.23
C LEU A 981 -18.23 41.20 13.62
N THR A 982 -18.44 42.24 14.43
CA THR A 982 -18.89 43.57 13.98
C THR A 982 -18.05 44.14 12.83
N PRO A 983 -16.70 43.98 12.80
CA PRO A 983 -15.88 44.43 11.66
C PRO A 983 -16.19 43.79 10.30
N LEU A 984 -16.89 42.65 10.26
CA LEU A 984 -17.29 41.99 9.01
C LEU A 984 -18.58 42.59 8.41
N SER A 985 -19.29 43.46 9.13
CA SER A 985 -20.56 44.06 8.71
C SER A 985 -20.41 44.78 7.36
N GLY A 986 -21.20 44.38 6.36
CA GLY A 986 -21.18 44.97 5.02
C GLY A 986 -20.06 44.47 4.09
N THR A 987 -19.30 43.44 4.48
CA THR A 987 -18.39 42.73 3.55
C THR A 987 -19.18 41.87 2.55
N PRO A 988 -18.70 41.64 1.32
CA PRO A 988 -19.39 40.83 0.30
C PRO A 988 -19.18 39.31 0.52
N LEU A 989 -19.18 38.89 1.78
CA LEU A 989 -18.68 37.59 2.21
C LEU A 989 -19.67 36.48 1.88
N LYS A 990 -19.23 35.50 1.07
CA LYS A 990 -20.00 34.33 0.63
C LYS A 990 -19.70 33.08 1.48
N ARG A 991 -18.44 32.91 1.90
CA ARG A 991 -18.02 31.79 2.75
C ARG A 991 -17.36 32.30 4.03
N LEU A 992 -17.88 31.86 5.17
CA LEU A 992 -17.29 32.14 6.48
C LEU A 992 -17.17 30.86 7.30
N ASP A 993 -15.98 30.55 7.76
CA ASP A 993 -15.75 29.49 8.75
C ASP A 993 -15.18 30.09 10.04
N ILE A 994 -15.91 29.91 11.15
CA ILE A 994 -15.52 30.35 12.50
C ILE A 994 -15.51 29.16 13.48
N SER A 995 -15.40 27.93 12.98
CA SER A 995 -15.51 26.70 13.78
C SER A 995 -14.41 26.59 14.84
N GLU A 996 -14.71 26.14 16.06
CA GLU A 996 -13.78 26.12 17.21
C GLU A 996 -13.24 27.52 17.59
N SER A 997 -14.06 28.57 17.48
CA SER A 997 -13.75 29.92 17.98
C SER A 997 -14.60 30.32 19.20
N ASP A 998 -14.18 31.37 19.91
CA ASP A 998 -14.87 31.92 21.09
C ASP A 998 -16.16 32.71 20.76
N VAL A 999 -16.59 32.77 19.48
CA VAL A 999 -17.75 33.54 19.02
C VAL A 999 -19.05 33.08 19.71
N ARG A 1000 -19.91 34.06 20.03
CA ARG A 1000 -21.23 33.86 20.68
C ARG A 1000 -22.35 34.60 19.98
N ASP A 1001 -22.12 35.85 19.60
CA ASP A 1001 -23.06 36.67 18.84
C ASP A 1001 -22.73 36.62 17.35
N ILE A 1002 -23.73 36.30 16.54
CA ILE A 1002 -23.66 36.28 15.08
C ILE A 1002 -24.52 37.38 14.45
N SER A 1003 -25.04 38.32 15.23
CA SER A 1003 -25.84 39.45 14.74
C SER A 1003 -25.18 40.28 13.63
N PRO A 1004 -23.85 40.49 13.62
CA PRO A 1004 -23.15 41.12 12.48
C PRO A 1004 -23.28 40.38 11.15
N LEU A 1005 -23.56 39.07 11.15
CA LEU A 1005 -23.68 38.26 9.93
C LEU A 1005 -25.03 38.46 9.21
N ARG A 1006 -26.02 39.07 9.85
CA ARG A 1006 -27.41 39.22 9.38
C ARG A 1006 -27.55 39.78 7.96
N SER A 1007 -26.67 40.70 7.57
CA SER A 1007 -26.73 41.43 6.29
C SER A 1007 -25.71 40.95 5.26
N LEU A 1008 -24.96 39.89 5.54
CA LEU A 1008 -23.91 39.39 4.64
C LEU A 1008 -24.49 38.40 3.61
N PRO A 1009 -23.99 38.39 2.36
CA PRO A 1009 -24.45 37.50 1.29
C PRO A 1009 -23.82 36.09 1.41
N LEU A 1010 -23.81 35.53 2.61
CA LEU A 1010 -23.23 34.23 2.92
C LEU A 1010 -24.03 33.12 2.23
N THR A 1011 -23.35 32.25 1.48
CA THR A 1011 -23.90 31.00 0.94
C THR A 1011 -23.39 29.77 1.72
N SER A 1012 -22.21 29.83 2.34
CA SER A 1012 -21.72 28.77 3.24
C SER A 1012 -21.18 29.36 4.56
N LEU A 1013 -21.62 28.82 5.69
CA LEU A 1013 -21.28 29.29 7.05
C LEU A 1013 -20.93 28.11 7.98
N ALA A 1014 -19.73 28.06 8.55
CA ALA A 1014 -19.33 27.02 9.49
C ALA A 1014 -19.19 27.55 10.93
N LEU A 1015 -19.95 26.95 11.84
CA LEU A 1015 -20.11 27.32 13.26
C LEU A 1015 -19.80 26.14 14.21
N MET A 1016 -19.19 25.05 13.74
CA MET A 1016 -18.97 23.85 14.55
C MET A 1016 -18.12 24.19 15.78
N ARG A 1017 -18.44 23.64 16.95
CA ARG A 1017 -17.72 23.82 18.23
C ARG A 1017 -17.55 25.28 18.66
N THR A 1018 -18.53 26.13 18.37
CA THR A 1018 -18.55 27.52 18.81
C THR A 1018 -19.38 27.69 20.09
N ALA A 1019 -19.35 28.89 20.68
CA ALA A 1019 -20.18 29.23 21.84
C ALA A 1019 -21.52 29.90 21.44
N VAL A 1020 -21.89 29.85 20.16
CA VAL A 1020 -23.17 30.37 19.63
C VAL A 1020 -24.35 29.55 20.17
N ARG A 1021 -25.44 30.22 20.57
CA ARG A 1021 -26.65 29.58 21.16
C ARG A 1021 -27.98 30.08 20.58
N ASP A 1022 -27.93 31.02 19.62
CA ASP A 1022 -29.08 31.47 18.84
C ASP A 1022 -28.67 31.64 17.36
N LEU A 1023 -29.51 31.17 16.44
CA LEU A 1023 -29.35 31.39 14.98
C LEU A 1023 -30.28 32.47 14.43
N SER A 1024 -31.22 32.99 15.22
CA SER A 1024 -32.25 33.94 14.78
C SER A 1024 -31.70 35.16 14.03
N PRO A 1025 -30.48 35.69 14.29
CA PRO A 1025 -29.95 36.79 13.51
C PRO A 1025 -29.63 36.46 12.04
N ILE A 1026 -29.41 35.20 11.67
CA ILE A 1026 -29.13 34.76 10.28
C ILE A 1026 -30.33 34.13 9.58
N GLN A 1027 -31.52 34.11 10.21
CA GLN A 1027 -32.73 33.41 9.73
C GLN A 1027 -33.19 33.78 8.30
N ASN A 1028 -32.81 34.97 7.80
CA ASN A 1028 -33.15 35.49 6.47
C ASN A 1028 -31.91 35.63 5.55
N SER A 1029 -30.76 35.07 5.93
CA SER A 1029 -29.53 35.12 5.15
C SER A 1029 -29.60 34.12 3.98
N PRO A 1030 -28.97 34.37 2.81
CA PRO A 1030 -29.02 33.47 1.64
C PRO A 1030 -28.10 32.25 1.77
N ILE A 1031 -27.95 31.73 2.99
CA ILE A 1031 -27.06 30.60 3.32
C ILE A 1031 -27.67 29.33 2.73
N GLU A 1032 -26.94 28.70 1.83
CA GLU A 1032 -27.26 27.43 1.19
C GLU A 1032 -26.71 26.25 2.00
N GLU A 1033 -25.58 26.42 2.69
CA GLU A 1033 -24.93 25.41 3.53
C GLU A 1033 -24.52 25.96 4.90
N ILE A 1034 -24.85 25.24 5.99
CA ILE A 1034 -24.39 25.60 7.35
C ILE A 1034 -23.81 24.40 8.12
N TRP A 1035 -22.61 24.56 8.69
CA TRP A 1035 -21.96 23.53 9.52
C TRP A 1035 -22.13 23.83 11.01
N LEU A 1036 -22.55 22.83 11.80
CA LEU A 1036 -23.03 22.97 13.18
C LEU A 1036 -22.51 21.84 14.07
N ASP A 1037 -22.52 22.03 15.40
CA ASP A 1037 -22.06 21.01 16.37
C ASP A 1037 -22.82 19.69 16.34
N PHE A 1038 -24.11 19.72 16.01
CA PHE A 1038 -24.98 18.55 15.97
C PHE A 1038 -25.32 18.17 14.54
N ASN A 1039 -25.47 16.88 14.28
CA ASN A 1039 -26.13 16.36 13.09
C ASN A 1039 -27.65 16.27 13.35
N PRO A 1040 -28.50 16.91 12.52
CA PRO A 1040 -29.95 16.96 12.74
C PRO A 1040 -30.67 15.59 12.65
N HIS A 1041 -29.97 14.54 12.21
CA HIS A 1041 -30.46 13.17 12.04
C HIS A 1041 -29.80 12.14 12.97
N GLN A 1042 -28.73 12.49 13.71
CA GLN A 1042 -27.96 11.53 14.53
C GLN A 1042 -27.93 11.83 16.05
N ASP A 1043 -27.98 13.10 16.46
CA ASP A 1043 -27.75 13.48 17.87
C ASP A 1043 -29.04 13.57 18.72
N PRO A 1044 -29.02 13.12 20.00
CA PRO A 1044 -30.14 13.34 20.92
C PRO A 1044 -30.27 14.82 21.31
N PRO A 1045 -31.48 15.30 21.65
CA PRO A 1045 -31.75 16.73 21.79
C PRO A 1045 -31.08 17.37 23.00
N ALA A 1046 -30.17 18.31 22.75
CA ALA A 1046 -29.74 19.33 23.71
C ALA A 1046 -30.63 20.59 23.57
N ASP A 1047 -30.69 21.46 24.59
CA ASP A 1047 -31.56 22.66 24.56
C ASP A 1047 -31.30 23.58 23.35
N THR A 1048 -30.04 23.64 22.90
CA THR A 1048 -29.62 24.42 21.72
C THR A 1048 -30.14 23.85 20.40
N PHE A 1049 -30.41 22.54 20.33
CA PHE A 1049 -30.95 21.86 19.13
C PHE A 1049 -32.28 22.46 18.70
N TRP A 1050 -33.22 22.62 19.64
CA TRP A 1050 -34.56 23.14 19.34
C TRP A 1050 -34.54 24.62 18.93
N ALA A 1051 -33.68 25.42 19.57
CA ALA A 1051 -33.47 26.82 19.20
C ALA A 1051 -32.91 26.96 17.78
N PHE A 1052 -31.85 26.21 17.45
CA PHE A 1052 -31.26 26.21 16.11
C PHE A 1052 -32.27 25.68 15.07
N ARG A 1053 -32.89 24.52 15.33
CA ARG A 1053 -33.89 23.90 14.45
C ARG A 1053 -35.03 24.85 14.11
N ALA A 1054 -35.61 25.54 15.08
CA ALA A 1054 -36.72 26.47 14.88
C ALA A 1054 -36.39 27.64 13.92
N VAL A 1055 -35.10 27.99 13.81
CA VAL A 1055 -34.59 28.97 12.85
C VAL A 1055 -34.29 28.32 11.50
N LEU A 1056 -33.57 27.20 11.48
CA LEU A 1056 -33.14 26.50 10.26
C LEU A 1056 -34.32 26.15 9.35
N ILE A 1057 -35.46 25.70 9.92
CA ILE A 1057 -36.71 25.39 9.17
C ILE A 1057 -37.22 26.62 8.37
N ARG A 1058 -36.86 27.83 8.80
CA ARG A 1058 -37.35 29.10 8.24
C ARG A 1058 -36.37 29.77 7.29
N MET A 1059 -35.16 29.24 7.13
CA MET A 1059 -34.14 29.81 6.24
C MET A 1059 -34.47 29.44 4.77
N PRO A 1060 -34.88 30.40 3.92
CA PRO A 1060 -35.55 30.10 2.64
C PRO A 1060 -34.61 29.58 1.54
N HIS A 1061 -33.29 29.71 1.73
CA HIS A 1061 -32.25 29.26 0.79
C HIS A 1061 -31.46 28.04 1.28
N LEU A 1062 -31.74 27.55 2.49
CA LEU A 1062 -30.89 26.56 3.16
C LEU A 1062 -31.12 25.15 2.60
N GLN A 1063 -30.16 24.71 1.79
CA GLN A 1063 -30.13 23.41 1.11
C GLN A 1063 -29.40 22.34 1.92
N LYS A 1064 -28.38 22.70 2.71
CA LYS A 1064 -27.51 21.77 3.44
C LYS A 1064 -27.24 22.14 4.90
N VAL A 1065 -27.24 21.15 5.79
CA VAL A 1065 -26.66 21.25 7.14
C VAL A 1065 -25.57 20.19 7.28
N ASN A 1066 -24.37 20.58 7.73
CA ASN A 1066 -23.21 19.68 7.88
C ASN A 1066 -22.88 18.87 6.61
N GLY A 1067 -23.13 19.46 5.43
CA GLY A 1067 -23.01 18.84 4.11
C GLY A 1067 -24.24 18.05 3.66
N GLU A 1068 -25.13 17.65 4.56
CA GLU A 1068 -26.32 16.83 4.28
C GLU A 1068 -27.48 17.66 3.73
N MET A 1069 -28.09 17.22 2.62
CA MET A 1069 -29.22 17.90 1.96
C MET A 1069 -30.51 17.87 2.81
N ILE A 1070 -31.10 19.04 3.09
CA ILE A 1070 -32.28 19.17 3.95
C ILE A 1070 -33.57 19.25 3.13
N PHE A 1071 -34.39 18.20 3.21
CA PHE A 1071 -35.73 18.20 2.62
C PHE A 1071 -36.77 18.68 3.66
N TRP A 1072 -37.12 19.97 3.61
CA TRP A 1072 -38.09 20.63 4.52
C TRP A 1072 -39.57 20.25 4.29
N GLU A 1073 -39.89 18.97 4.06
CA GLU A 1073 -41.25 18.50 3.79
C GLU A 1073 -41.90 17.72 4.95
N LYS A 1074 -43.02 18.26 5.45
CA LYS A 1074 -44.20 17.60 6.06
C LYS A 1074 -44.06 16.72 7.31
N ARG A 1075 -42.94 16.02 7.57
CA ARG A 1075 -42.81 15.06 8.70
C ARG A 1075 -42.76 15.71 10.10
N TRP A 1076 -42.53 17.02 10.14
CA TRP A 1076 -42.11 17.77 11.34
C TRP A 1076 -43.02 18.98 11.70
N GLN A 1077 -44.19 19.11 11.06
CA GLN A 1077 -45.23 20.12 11.36
C GLN A 1077 -46.49 19.51 12.02
N ARG A 1078 -46.39 18.28 12.53
CA ARG A 1078 -47.41 17.61 13.36
C ARG A 1078 -46.86 17.40 14.75
#